data_AF-A0A1V8UPX2-F1
#
_entry.id   AF-A0A1V8UPX2-F1
#
_cell.length_a   1.000
_cell.length_b   1.000
_cell.length_c   1.000
_cell.angle_alpha   90.00
_cell.angle_beta   90.00
_cell.angle_gamma   90.00
#
_symmetry.space_group_name_H-M   'P 1'
#
loop_
_entity.id
_entity.type
_entity.pdbx_description
1 polymer ?
#
loop_
_entity_poly.entity_id
_entity_poly.type
_entity_poly.pdbx_seq_one_letter_code
_entity_poly.pdbx_strand_id
1 'polypeptide(L)'
;MTVRFDRIKLNTAMVNITYVDVLRLATSIPYANQLATIANASTDHISFISYSDNFAKNILGPHASQELIIQTPWVAFHEAGVYNHVTGKLYATSNWAGSFSNPVNVTAIDISNNNTIESIRYPNVNEANGGAAFYPIGTPVNSSEGQGIVFCDEGDFTNPSQLTLVDPVTGTGKVLINNFQGKNFSSINDVEQHYHTGDLWFTDARYGYWQYFRPEPVIRPQVYRFSPKTGVVQAVADDFIAPNGIEFSPDFKYVYVTDTGSHTFPNKDNLTDPATIYRFDVTNDGKRLHNRQVFAYSAYGFPDGIHTDTEGNVYSGCGDGVQVWNPEGELIGKFAVANGGVNNFAFVPGGMYIFNADKLFKVTLKAEGRTVKRDFALGSAKGYKGHLTIIPAHTAGNATWPYQKYQTVNYTPPWLKFDGRAPAYGKHLFIAPDGATAFQAAPTILNLTNGELIWNGPKGHAFGFGVQQYDGQDVLVYWNGTSFPEPVGRGNGAIHILNSHYEEIAVVTLAGNFVELTPGASYESNIDLHEIYITADDTLLVTANNVTQTDLTPVGGSEDGWIVDCQIYEIDIATNEVLFSWSSLDHLEELPLTASLYHLGSEDYNGTTQSKAWGYFHINSVAPFQDGYIISSRYLCSAIAIGADGCVKWRIQGRDGADFTLGNGTNFCYQHDVRTLPVRPRENESFVLHMHDNSNCPIDNGTVASSGLVLNVHPATRSVELSQRLRDPSKPIYAVAQGNFEPMLEGSFAGHGWIPVAEEFSSSGRRLSKVQYGAAVARPGGGYLSGERGTLSYRAFKQAWTGCPLTRPDVVARTEGNATVVYVSWNGATEVSGWEVYGGMAAGNLTHMSTVAKTGFEMKIRVPTVRHVQVMALLRPWIEDPSADACGYGDNVSTGVVAVRSVK
;
A
#
# COMPACT_ATOMS: atom_id res chain seq x y z
N MET A 1 -18.02 -17.74 34.75
CA MET A 1 -19.14 -18.71 34.86
C MET A 1 -19.84 -18.69 33.51
N THR A 2 -19.68 -19.71 32.66
CA THR A 2 -20.21 -19.70 31.28
C THR A 2 -21.68 -20.08 31.30
N VAL A 3 -22.58 -19.12 31.10
CA VAL A 3 -24.02 -19.36 31.01
C VAL A 3 -24.37 -19.47 29.52
N ARG A 4 -24.85 -20.64 29.08
CA ARG A 4 -25.39 -20.86 27.73
C ARG A 4 -26.88 -20.49 27.72
N PHE A 5 -27.30 -19.64 26.81
CA PHE A 5 -28.71 -19.36 26.51
C PHE A 5 -29.11 -20.11 25.22
N ASP A 6 -30.25 -20.81 25.25
CA ASP A 6 -30.76 -21.57 24.11
C ASP A 6 -31.40 -20.66 23.05
N ARG A 7 -31.16 -20.97 21.77
CA ARG A 7 -31.61 -20.19 20.60
C ARG A 7 -33.09 -20.36 20.29
N ILE A 8 -33.73 -19.27 19.88
CA ILE A 8 -34.97 -19.26 19.12
C ILE A 8 -34.60 -19.33 17.62
N LYS A 9 -35.01 -20.39 16.91
CA LYS A 9 -34.91 -20.45 15.43
C LYS A 9 -36.13 -19.80 14.81
N LEU A 10 -35.97 -18.66 14.14
CA LEU A 10 -36.95 -18.07 13.24
C LEU A 10 -36.43 -18.10 11.80
N ASN A 11 -37.33 -18.33 10.84
CA ASN A 11 -37.05 -18.48 9.40
C ASN A 11 -36.43 -17.20 8.80
N THR A 12 -35.44 -17.37 7.92
CA THR A 12 -34.93 -16.33 7.02
C THR A 12 -36.04 -15.85 6.08
N ALA A 13 -36.59 -14.66 6.34
CA ALA A 13 -37.67 -14.07 5.54
C ALA A 13 -37.14 -13.35 4.29
N MET A 14 -37.91 -13.36 3.20
CA MET A 14 -37.75 -12.39 2.11
C MET A 14 -37.92 -10.99 2.69
N VAL A 15 -36.98 -10.08 2.42
CA VAL A 15 -37.01 -8.74 3.02
C VAL A 15 -37.73 -7.77 2.09
N ASN A 16 -38.77 -7.12 2.61
CA ASN A 16 -39.49 -6.06 1.91
C ASN A 16 -38.79 -4.72 2.16
N ILE A 17 -38.60 -3.95 1.10
CA ILE A 17 -38.07 -2.58 1.15
C ILE A 17 -39.24 -1.61 1.06
N THR A 18 -39.36 -0.71 2.04
CA THR A 18 -40.31 0.40 1.99
C THR A 18 -39.67 1.57 1.26
N TYR A 19 -40.15 1.89 0.05
CA TYR A 19 -39.67 3.03 -0.72
C TYR A 19 -40.41 4.31 -0.31
N VAL A 20 -39.66 5.36 -0.04
CA VAL A 20 -40.17 6.67 0.40
C VAL A 20 -40.34 7.58 -0.80
N ASP A 21 -41.51 8.18 -0.92
CA ASP A 21 -41.72 9.33 -1.80
C ASP A 21 -41.20 10.58 -1.09
N VAL A 22 -39.97 10.99 -1.41
CA VAL A 22 -39.27 12.10 -0.75
C VAL A 22 -39.98 13.44 -0.94
N LEU A 23 -40.68 13.65 -2.07
CA LEU A 23 -41.44 14.88 -2.30
C LEU A 23 -42.69 14.91 -1.41
N ARG A 24 -43.39 13.78 -1.30
CA ARG A 24 -44.54 13.65 -0.41
C ARG A 24 -44.12 13.76 1.05
N LEU A 25 -42.96 13.22 1.43
CA LEU A 25 -42.38 13.39 2.76
C LEU A 25 -42.16 14.87 3.09
N ALA A 26 -41.58 15.63 2.16
CA ALA A 26 -41.35 17.06 2.33
C ALA A 26 -42.63 17.91 2.43
N THR A 27 -43.76 17.42 1.89
CA THR A 27 -44.99 18.21 1.72
C THR A 27 -46.21 17.71 2.51
N SER A 28 -46.08 16.59 3.25
CA SER A 28 -47.21 15.96 3.94
C SER A 28 -46.83 15.42 5.32
N ILE A 29 -47.18 16.19 6.37
CA ILE A 29 -47.03 15.76 7.77
C ILE A 29 -47.71 14.39 8.04
N PRO A 30 -48.95 14.11 7.57
CA PRO A 30 -49.54 12.79 7.76
C PRO A 30 -48.71 11.64 7.17
N TYR A 31 -48.09 11.85 6.00
CA TYR A 31 -47.22 10.84 5.38
C TYR A 31 -45.90 10.69 6.16
N ALA A 32 -45.31 11.79 6.63
CA ALA A 32 -44.13 11.76 7.51
C ALA A 32 -44.41 10.96 8.79
N ASN A 33 -45.55 11.19 9.44
CA ASN A 33 -45.97 10.45 10.64
C ASN A 33 -46.23 8.96 10.34
N GLN A 34 -46.75 8.65 9.16
CA GLN A 34 -46.91 7.25 8.73
C GLN A 34 -45.56 6.56 8.58
N LEU A 35 -44.57 7.20 7.96
CA LEU A 35 -43.22 6.65 7.82
C LEU A 35 -42.53 6.45 9.17
N ALA A 36 -42.68 7.40 10.10
CA ALA A 36 -42.18 7.26 11.46
C ALA A 36 -42.84 6.07 12.19
N THR A 37 -44.14 5.85 11.96
CA THR A 37 -44.85 4.68 12.49
C THR A 37 -44.31 3.38 11.91
N ILE A 38 -43.98 3.35 10.60
CA ILE A 38 -43.38 2.19 9.94
C ILE A 38 -41.98 1.90 10.50
N ALA A 39 -41.13 2.92 10.62
CA ALA A 39 -39.78 2.77 11.17
C ALA A 39 -39.82 2.22 12.62
N ASN A 40 -40.79 2.66 13.41
CA ASN A 40 -40.94 2.26 14.80
C ASN A 40 -41.83 1.01 15.02
N ALA A 41 -42.30 0.35 13.97
CA ALA A 41 -43.16 -0.84 14.11
C ALA A 41 -42.38 -2.13 14.39
N SER A 42 -41.12 -2.20 13.94
CA SER A 42 -40.32 -3.44 13.97
C SER A 42 -39.54 -3.55 15.28
N THR A 43 -39.85 -4.55 16.11
CA THR A 43 -39.16 -4.76 17.40
C THR A 43 -38.33 -6.03 17.45
N ASP A 44 -38.53 -6.95 16.52
CA ASP A 44 -37.92 -8.28 16.47
C ASP A 44 -37.27 -8.60 15.11
N HIS A 45 -37.23 -7.61 14.21
CA HIS A 45 -36.58 -7.69 12.90
C HIS A 45 -36.11 -6.30 12.46
N ILE A 46 -35.19 -6.26 11.48
CA ILE A 46 -34.80 -5.02 10.81
C ILE A 46 -35.71 -4.76 9.60
N SER A 47 -36.30 -3.57 9.53
CA SER A 47 -37.03 -3.07 8.36
C SER A 47 -36.14 -2.20 7.50
N PHE A 48 -36.16 -2.39 6.18
CA PHE A 48 -35.39 -1.54 5.26
C PHE A 48 -36.28 -0.42 4.69
N ILE A 49 -35.88 0.84 4.89
CA ILE A 49 -36.58 2.01 4.37
C ILE A 49 -35.63 2.75 3.41
N SER A 50 -36.03 2.87 2.15
CA SER A 50 -35.23 3.47 1.06
C SER A 50 -35.74 4.85 0.72
N TYR A 51 -34.92 5.87 0.96
CA TYR A 51 -35.18 7.26 0.55
C TYR A 51 -34.59 7.56 -0.83
N SER A 52 -33.64 6.74 -1.26
CA SER A 52 -33.03 6.77 -2.58
C SER A 52 -32.92 5.35 -3.14
N ASP A 53 -32.99 5.22 -4.46
CA ASP A 53 -32.68 3.98 -5.19
C ASP A 53 -31.26 3.46 -4.88
N ASN A 54 -30.34 4.38 -4.55
CA ASN A 54 -28.97 4.06 -4.20
C ASN A 54 -28.90 3.13 -2.98
N PHE A 55 -29.77 3.34 -1.98
CA PHE A 55 -29.81 2.48 -0.80
C PHE A 55 -30.21 1.04 -1.15
N ALA A 56 -31.25 0.84 -1.95
CA ALA A 56 -31.64 -0.50 -2.38
C ALA A 56 -30.57 -1.18 -3.26
N LYS A 57 -29.97 -0.45 -4.21
CA LYS A 57 -29.08 -1.02 -5.24
C LYS A 57 -27.64 -1.21 -4.77
N ASN A 58 -27.09 -0.22 -4.06
CA ASN A 58 -25.67 -0.15 -3.75
C ASN A 58 -25.37 -0.42 -2.28
N ILE A 59 -26.29 -0.10 -1.37
CA ILE A 59 -26.12 -0.43 0.05
C ILE A 59 -26.62 -1.84 0.34
N LEU A 60 -27.90 -2.13 0.07
CA LEU A 60 -28.50 -3.44 0.36
C LEU A 60 -28.08 -4.52 -0.64
N GLY A 61 -28.27 -4.27 -1.93
CA GLY A 61 -28.02 -5.24 -3.00
C GLY A 61 -29.02 -6.41 -3.03
N PRO A 62 -28.89 -7.32 -4.01
CA PRO A 62 -29.89 -8.36 -4.28
C PRO A 62 -29.95 -9.49 -3.24
N HIS A 63 -28.99 -9.53 -2.31
CA HIS A 63 -28.85 -10.57 -1.30
C HIS A 63 -29.01 -10.04 0.13
N ALA A 64 -29.67 -8.89 0.29
CA ALA A 64 -29.95 -8.34 1.60
C ALA A 64 -30.85 -9.27 2.42
N SER A 65 -30.48 -9.46 3.68
CA SER A 65 -31.17 -10.30 4.66
C SER A 65 -31.01 -9.71 6.04
N GLN A 66 -31.85 -10.15 6.98
CA GLN A 66 -31.80 -9.73 8.38
C GLN A 66 -32.06 -10.93 9.29
N GLU A 67 -31.44 -10.93 10.47
CA GLU A 67 -31.57 -11.97 11.48
C GLU A 67 -31.46 -11.35 12.88
N LEU A 68 -32.42 -11.62 13.75
CA LEU A 68 -32.24 -11.44 15.20
C LEU A 68 -31.38 -12.58 15.73
N ILE A 69 -30.16 -12.26 16.18
CA ILE A 69 -29.17 -13.26 16.60
C ILE A 69 -29.42 -13.71 18.03
N ILE A 70 -29.60 -12.75 18.94
CA ILE A 70 -29.79 -13.01 20.36
C ILE A 70 -30.49 -11.82 21.02
N GLN A 71 -31.28 -12.13 22.04
CA GLN A 71 -31.82 -11.17 22.99
C GLN A 71 -31.37 -11.58 24.40
N THR A 72 -30.82 -10.64 25.16
CA THR A 72 -30.34 -10.83 26.53
C THR A 72 -31.31 -10.22 27.54
N PRO A 73 -31.36 -10.71 28.80
CA PRO A 73 -32.17 -10.06 29.84
C PRO A 73 -31.56 -8.76 30.41
N TRP A 74 -30.47 -8.27 29.83
CA TRP A 74 -29.81 -7.00 30.15
C TRP A 74 -29.32 -6.32 28.86
N VAL A 75 -28.89 -5.06 28.95
CA VAL A 75 -28.36 -4.27 27.82
C VAL A 75 -26.92 -4.69 27.53
N ALA A 76 -26.73 -5.70 26.69
CA ALA A 76 -25.42 -6.28 26.40
C ALA A 76 -24.71 -5.62 25.21
N PHE A 77 -25.47 -4.93 24.35
CA PHE A 77 -25.03 -4.36 23.07
C PHE A 77 -25.41 -2.89 23.05
N HIS A 78 -24.59 -2.06 23.69
CA HIS A 78 -24.77 -0.61 23.75
C HIS A 78 -23.75 0.05 22.83
N GLU A 79 -22.47 -0.04 23.17
CA GLU A 79 -21.42 0.81 22.58
C GLU A 79 -20.27 0.00 21.97
N ALA A 80 -19.27 0.71 21.44
CA ALA A 80 -18.15 0.16 20.68
C ALA A 80 -18.62 -0.63 19.45
N GLY A 81 -17.85 -1.64 19.03
CA GLY A 81 -18.11 -2.38 17.80
C GLY A 81 -16.84 -2.83 17.14
N VAL A 82 -15.90 -3.39 17.91
CA VAL A 82 -14.54 -3.62 17.45
C VAL A 82 -14.32 -5.09 17.17
N TYR A 83 -13.89 -5.45 15.96
CA TYR A 83 -13.50 -6.82 15.66
C TYR A 83 -12.01 -7.03 15.91
N ASN A 84 -11.64 -8.14 16.54
CA ASN A 84 -10.25 -8.58 16.64
C ASN A 84 -10.03 -9.88 15.85
N HIS A 85 -9.17 -9.84 14.83
CA HIS A 85 -8.92 -10.98 13.93
C HIS A 85 -8.19 -12.16 14.57
N VAL A 86 -7.49 -11.94 15.70
CA VAL A 86 -6.78 -13.00 16.40
C VAL A 86 -7.76 -13.81 17.22
N THR A 87 -8.63 -13.15 17.98
CA THR A 87 -9.64 -13.82 18.80
C THR A 87 -10.83 -14.31 17.98
N GLY A 88 -11.07 -13.71 16.81
CA GLY A 88 -12.22 -14.03 15.95
C GLY A 88 -13.53 -13.46 16.48
N LYS A 89 -13.46 -12.52 17.44
CA LYS A 89 -14.62 -11.98 18.16
C LYS A 89 -14.84 -10.50 17.85
N LEU A 90 -16.11 -10.11 17.86
CA LEU A 90 -16.56 -8.73 17.89
C LEU A 90 -16.76 -8.32 19.37
N TYR A 91 -16.36 -7.12 19.74
CA TYR A 91 -16.44 -6.62 21.11
C TYR A 91 -17.37 -5.41 21.13
N ALA A 92 -18.44 -5.53 21.90
CA ALA A 92 -19.35 -4.45 22.26
C ALA A 92 -19.24 -4.18 23.77
N THR A 93 -19.81 -3.09 24.25
CA THR A 93 -19.94 -2.80 25.68
C THR A 93 -21.42 -2.76 26.08
N SER A 94 -21.67 -3.05 27.35
CA SER A 94 -23.02 -2.94 27.93
C SER A 94 -23.34 -1.48 28.28
N ASN A 95 -24.52 -1.19 28.82
CA ASN A 95 -24.81 0.12 29.40
C ASN A 95 -24.66 0.08 30.93
N TRP A 96 -24.48 1.24 31.54
CA TRP A 96 -24.44 1.43 32.99
C TRP A 96 -25.70 0.89 33.65
N ALA A 97 -25.52 -0.07 34.56
CA ALA A 97 -26.64 -0.73 35.24
C ALA A 97 -27.06 -0.02 36.54
N GLY A 98 -26.55 1.19 36.82
CA GLY A 98 -26.88 1.94 38.03
C GLY A 98 -26.11 1.49 39.29
N SER A 99 -25.06 0.69 39.16
CA SER A 99 -24.32 0.18 40.33
C SER A 99 -22.86 -0.16 40.03
N PHE A 100 -21.94 0.30 40.87
CA PHE A 100 -20.52 -0.08 40.80
C PHE A 100 -20.24 -1.57 41.12
N SER A 101 -21.24 -2.29 41.65
CA SER A 101 -21.17 -3.75 41.76
C SER A 101 -21.46 -4.45 40.42
N ASN A 102 -22.11 -3.73 39.50
CA ASN A 102 -22.42 -4.14 38.14
C ASN A 102 -22.03 -3.02 37.15
N PRO A 103 -20.73 -2.69 37.05
CA PRO A 103 -20.21 -1.70 36.11
C PRO A 103 -20.42 -2.14 34.68
N VAL A 104 -20.15 -1.22 33.75
CA VAL A 104 -20.19 -1.51 32.33
C VAL A 104 -19.15 -2.57 31.98
N ASN A 105 -19.61 -3.68 31.41
CA ASN A 105 -18.78 -4.80 30.99
C ASN A 105 -18.60 -4.82 29.48
N VAL A 106 -17.49 -5.44 29.04
CA VAL A 106 -17.25 -5.77 27.63
C VAL A 106 -17.98 -7.07 27.30
N THR A 107 -18.83 -7.05 26.27
CA THR A 107 -19.46 -8.22 25.68
C THR A 107 -18.66 -8.68 24.47
N ALA A 108 -17.99 -9.81 24.57
CA ALA A 108 -17.33 -10.43 23.41
C ALA A 108 -18.29 -11.40 22.71
N ILE A 109 -18.44 -11.22 21.40
CA ILE A 109 -19.35 -11.93 20.52
C ILE A 109 -18.49 -12.76 19.56
N ASP A 110 -18.52 -14.07 19.71
CA ASP A 110 -17.78 -14.99 18.84
C ASP A 110 -18.55 -15.24 17.54
N ILE A 111 -18.35 -14.34 16.58
CA ILE A 111 -18.99 -14.40 15.25
C ILE A 111 -18.47 -15.56 14.39
N SER A 112 -17.34 -16.17 14.77
CA SER A 112 -16.80 -17.37 14.12
C SER A 112 -17.43 -18.66 14.66
N ASN A 113 -17.88 -18.63 15.91
CA ASN A 113 -18.48 -19.75 16.60
C ASN A 113 -19.95 -19.48 16.92
N ASN A 114 -20.76 -19.34 15.87
CA ASN A 114 -22.21 -19.31 16.00
C ASN A 114 -22.71 -18.19 16.95
N ASN A 115 -22.05 -17.01 16.93
CA ASN A 115 -22.42 -15.81 17.68
C ASN A 115 -22.61 -16.02 19.19
N THR A 116 -21.84 -16.91 19.83
CA THR A 116 -21.90 -17.05 21.29
C THR A 116 -21.34 -15.81 21.97
N ILE A 117 -21.95 -15.38 23.07
CA ILE A 117 -21.52 -14.20 23.81
C ILE A 117 -20.89 -14.55 25.15
N GLU A 118 -19.95 -13.73 25.59
CA GLU A 118 -19.38 -13.75 26.94
C GLU A 118 -19.19 -12.34 27.46
N SER A 119 -19.37 -12.16 28.77
CA SER A 119 -19.07 -10.91 29.46
C SER A 119 -17.68 -10.97 30.07
N ILE A 120 -16.85 -9.99 29.76
CA ILE A 120 -15.42 -9.92 30.10
C ILE A 120 -15.13 -8.61 30.84
N ARG A 121 -14.16 -8.69 31.76
CA ARG A 121 -13.50 -7.53 32.34
C ARG A 121 -12.02 -7.56 32.05
N TYR A 122 -11.48 -6.41 31.68
CA TYR A 122 -10.05 -6.23 31.48
C TYR A 122 -9.47 -5.35 32.60
N PRO A 123 -8.22 -5.59 33.02
CA PRO A 123 -7.53 -4.70 33.94
C PRO A 123 -7.49 -3.27 33.40
N ASN A 124 -7.68 -2.28 34.28
CA ASN A 124 -7.67 -0.85 33.94
C ASN A 124 -8.79 -0.42 32.98
N VAL A 125 -9.87 -1.19 32.86
CA VAL A 125 -11.11 -0.78 32.19
C VAL A 125 -12.24 -0.89 33.21
N ASN A 126 -12.65 0.25 33.77
CA ASN A 126 -13.59 0.29 34.89
C ASN A 126 -15.04 0.42 34.40
N GLU A 127 -15.31 1.42 33.57
CA GLU A 127 -16.60 1.67 32.93
C GLU A 127 -16.37 1.77 31.42
N ALA A 128 -16.29 0.61 30.75
CA ALA A 128 -16.01 0.52 29.32
C ALA A 128 -17.14 1.14 28.50
N ASN A 129 -16.87 2.12 27.64
CA ASN A 129 -17.87 2.67 26.73
C ASN A 129 -17.51 2.36 25.27
N GLY A 130 -17.01 3.34 24.51
CA GLY A 130 -16.60 3.16 23.12
C GLY A 130 -15.27 2.43 22.96
N GLY A 131 -14.86 2.25 21.72
CA GLY A 131 -13.57 1.64 21.42
C GLY A 131 -13.29 1.46 19.94
N ALA A 132 -12.01 1.34 19.61
CA ALA A 132 -11.54 1.08 18.25
C ALA A 132 -10.46 0.00 18.19
N ALA A 133 -10.33 -0.60 17.00
CA ALA A 133 -9.19 -1.45 16.70
C ALA A 133 -7.91 -0.62 16.78
N PHE A 134 -6.93 -1.09 17.55
CA PHE A 134 -5.65 -0.43 17.69
C PHE A 134 -4.56 -1.17 16.95
N TYR A 135 -3.82 -0.45 16.13
CA TYR A 135 -2.67 -0.97 15.43
C TYR A 135 -1.42 -0.26 15.93
N PRO A 136 -0.35 -1.00 16.25
CA PRO A 136 0.94 -0.40 16.59
C PRO A 136 1.35 0.64 15.55
N ILE A 137 1.94 1.74 16.00
CA ILE A 137 2.30 2.84 15.11
C ILE A 137 3.31 2.34 14.07
N GLY A 138 3.04 2.63 12.80
CA GLY A 138 3.81 2.12 11.70
C GLY A 138 3.39 0.72 11.24
N THR A 139 2.35 0.11 11.81
CA THR A 139 1.67 -1.06 11.22
C THR A 139 1.07 -0.64 9.90
N PRO A 140 1.53 -1.20 8.77
CA PRO A 140 1.05 -0.70 7.49
C PRO A 140 -0.46 -0.91 7.31
N VAL A 141 -0.96 -0.18 6.33
CA VAL A 141 -2.35 0.00 5.95
C VAL A 141 -3.16 -1.31 5.89
N ASN A 142 -2.80 -2.24 5.02
CA ASN A 142 -3.50 -3.51 4.80
C ASN A 142 -3.15 -4.65 5.79
N SER A 143 -2.97 -4.38 7.08
CA SER A 143 -2.66 -5.42 8.08
C SER A 143 -3.25 -5.16 9.42
N SER A 144 -3.53 -6.29 10.06
CA SER A 144 -4.02 -6.42 11.41
C SER A 144 -2.94 -6.88 12.40
N GLU A 145 -1.67 -6.86 12.02
CA GLU A 145 -0.59 -7.34 12.88
C GLU A 145 -0.49 -6.51 14.17
N GLY A 146 -0.40 -7.22 15.30
CA GLY A 146 -0.36 -6.59 16.62
C GLY A 146 -1.66 -5.89 17.00
N GLN A 147 -2.77 -6.19 16.30
CA GLN A 147 -4.07 -5.59 16.58
C GLN A 147 -4.47 -5.83 18.05
N GLY A 148 -4.58 -4.73 18.78
CA GLY A 148 -5.23 -4.65 20.08
C GLY A 148 -6.58 -3.95 19.96
N ILE A 149 -7.17 -3.63 21.10
CA ILE A 149 -8.39 -2.81 21.18
C ILE A 149 -8.10 -1.67 22.15
N VAL A 150 -8.35 -0.43 21.74
CA VAL A 150 -8.38 0.69 22.69
C VAL A 150 -9.83 0.86 23.12
N PHE A 151 -10.08 0.73 24.42
CA PHE A 151 -11.35 1.06 25.02
C PHE A 151 -11.30 2.47 25.60
N CYS A 152 -12.40 3.19 25.41
CA CYS A 152 -12.76 4.36 26.19
C CYS A 152 -13.26 3.89 27.55
N ASP A 153 -12.60 4.30 28.63
CA ASP A 153 -13.03 4.09 30.00
C ASP A 153 -13.55 5.42 30.54
N GLU A 154 -14.85 5.48 30.85
CA GLU A 154 -15.48 6.67 31.42
C GLU A 154 -14.99 6.94 32.86
N GLY A 155 -14.40 5.93 33.51
CA GLY A 155 -13.95 5.97 34.89
C GLY A 155 -15.09 6.09 35.90
N ASP A 156 -14.74 6.37 37.15
CA ASP A 156 -15.71 6.52 38.25
C ASP A 156 -15.26 7.62 39.23
N PHE A 157 -15.76 7.59 40.48
CA PHE A 157 -15.35 8.54 41.53
C PHE A 157 -13.93 8.34 42.05
N THR A 158 -13.32 7.17 41.81
CA THR A 158 -12.00 6.75 42.27
C THR A 158 -10.99 6.55 41.13
N ASN A 159 -11.47 6.25 39.92
CA ASN A 159 -10.67 6.00 38.73
C ASN A 159 -10.86 7.13 37.70
N PRO A 160 -9.78 7.67 37.10
CA PRO A 160 -9.91 8.70 36.07
C PRO A 160 -10.55 8.15 34.79
N SER A 161 -11.12 9.04 33.98
CA SER A 161 -11.51 8.65 32.62
C SER A 161 -10.25 8.55 31.76
N GLN A 162 -10.17 7.52 30.92
CA GLN A 162 -8.93 7.18 30.23
C GLN A 162 -9.16 6.40 28.92
N LEU A 163 -8.15 6.41 28.05
CA LEU A 163 -8.04 5.40 27.01
C LEU A 163 -7.13 4.28 27.52
N THR A 164 -7.56 3.02 27.39
CA THR A 164 -6.70 1.88 27.71
C THR A 164 -6.63 0.89 26.56
N LEU A 165 -5.38 0.55 26.20
CA LEU A 165 -5.06 -0.46 25.22
C LEU A 165 -5.15 -1.84 25.87
N VAL A 166 -6.03 -2.67 25.33
CA VAL A 166 -6.24 -4.05 25.73
C VAL A 166 -5.68 -4.98 24.67
N ASP A 167 -4.95 -6.00 25.12
CA ASP A 167 -4.70 -7.20 24.32
C ASP A 167 -5.76 -8.25 24.71
N PRO A 168 -6.75 -8.49 23.85
CA PRO A 168 -7.85 -9.39 24.18
C PRO A 168 -7.44 -10.87 24.20
N VAL A 169 -6.26 -11.23 23.70
CA VAL A 169 -5.71 -12.60 23.72
C VAL A 169 -5.09 -12.90 25.07
N THR A 170 -4.26 -11.98 25.58
CA THR A 170 -3.60 -12.16 26.89
C THR A 170 -4.44 -11.68 28.06
N GLY A 171 -5.45 -10.85 27.79
CA GLY A 171 -6.28 -10.23 28.82
C GLY A 171 -5.60 -9.08 29.56
N THR A 172 -4.50 -8.54 29.03
CA THR A 172 -3.75 -7.44 29.64
C THR A 172 -4.31 -6.08 29.21
N GLY A 173 -4.25 -5.09 30.10
CA GLY A 173 -4.71 -3.72 29.84
C GLY A 173 -3.68 -2.69 30.27
N LYS A 174 -3.38 -1.72 29.39
CA LYS A 174 -2.42 -0.64 29.61
C LYS A 174 -3.09 0.72 29.39
N VAL A 175 -3.04 1.57 30.41
CA VAL A 175 -3.48 2.98 30.30
C VAL A 175 -2.58 3.72 29.30
N LEU A 176 -3.20 4.37 28.32
CA LEU A 176 -2.53 5.19 27.31
C LEU A 176 -2.51 6.67 27.70
N ILE A 177 -3.66 7.19 28.13
CA ILE A 177 -3.85 8.58 28.55
C ILE A 177 -5.03 8.66 29.52
N ASN A 178 -4.94 9.52 30.55
CA ASN A 178 -5.98 9.68 31.57
C ASN A 178 -6.21 11.14 32.03
N ASN A 179 -5.55 12.10 31.39
CA ASN A 179 -5.73 13.53 31.68
C ASN A 179 -5.31 14.42 30.51
N PHE A 180 -5.81 15.65 30.51
CA PHE A 180 -5.32 16.75 29.69
C PHE A 180 -4.71 17.84 30.58
N GLN A 181 -3.38 17.92 30.60
CA GLN A 181 -2.63 18.90 31.39
C GLN A 181 -3.01 18.88 32.88
N GLY A 182 -3.13 17.70 33.47
CA GLY A 182 -3.51 17.49 34.87
C GLY A 182 -5.01 17.58 35.15
N LYS A 183 -5.85 17.89 34.16
CA LYS A 183 -7.32 17.83 34.29
C LYS A 183 -7.79 16.44 33.88
N ASN A 184 -8.57 15.78 34.74
CA ASN A 184 -9.26 14.54 34.38
C ASN A 184 -10.19 14.84 33.19
N PHE A 185 -10.24 13.91 32.23
CA PHE A 185 -11.29 13.96 31.21
C PHE A 185 -12.65 13.81 31.89
N SER A 186 -13.71 14.26 31.23
CA SER A 186 -15.06 14.24 31.77
C SER A 186 -15.58 12.80 31.81
N SER A 187 -15.74 12.21 30.62
CA SER A 187 -16.11 10.84 30.30
C SER A 187 -15.76 10.63 28.83
N ILE A 188 -14.56 10.10 28.56
CA ILE A 188 -14.15 9.75 27.20
C ILE A 188 -15.16 8.74 26.66
N ASN A 189 -15.76 9.06 25.52
CA ASN A 189 -16.91 8.33 25.01
C ASN A 189 -16.49 7.41 23.86
N ASP A 190 -16.01 7.95 22.73
CA ASP A 190 -15.62 7.16 21.55
C ASP A 190 -14.23 7.57 21.02
N VAL A 191 -13.58 6.64 20.31
CA VAL A 191 -12.19 6.80 19.84
C VAL A 191 -12.02 6.16 18.48
N GLU A 192 -11.22 6.77 17.62
CA GLU A 192 -10.79 6.19 16.35
C GLU A 192 -9.28 6.44 16.14
N GLN A 193 -8.59 5.45 15.57
CA GLN A 193 -7.18 5.61 15.22
C GLN A 193 -7.03 6.19 13.82
N HIS A 194 -6.39 7.36 13.72
CA HIS A 194 -5.98 7.88 12.43
C HIS A 194 -4.93 6.95 11.82
N TYR A 195 -5.26 6.42 10.67
CA TYR A 195 -4.56 5.31 10.05
C TYR A 195 -3.10 5.58 9.68
N HIS A 196 -2.85 6.72 9.04
CA HIS A 196 -1.49 7.09 8.57
C HIS A 196 -0.58 7.57 9.70
N THR A 197 -1.09 8.34 10.65
CA THR A 197 -0.29 8.90 11.75
C THR A 197 -0.17 7.94 12.94
N GLY A 198 -1.14 7.04 13.11
CA GLY A 198 -1.28 6.17 14.27
C GLY A 198 -1.79 6.88 15.52
N ASP A 199 -2.18 8.15 15.41
CA ASP A 199 -2.71 8.93 16.53
C ASP A 199 -4.16 8.53 16.85
N LEU A 200 -4.55 8.67 18.12
CA LEU A 200 -5.89 8.39 18.60
C LEU A 200 -6.69 9.70 18.67
N TRP A 201 -7.85 9.71 18.03
CA TRP A 201 -8.79 10.82 18.04
C TRP A 201 -10.01 10.39 18.84
N PHE A 202 -10.40 11.17 19.85
CA PHE A 202 -11.44 10.75 20.78
C PHE A 202 -12.30 11.91 21.26
N THR A 203 -13.52 11.58 21.63
CA THR A 203 -14.52 12.50 22.16
C THR A 203 -14.54 12.45 23.69
N ASP A 204 -14.70 13.61 24.32
CA ASP A 204 -14.91 13.73 25.77
C ASP A 204 -16.25 14.40 26.03
N ALA A 205 -17.17 13.64 26.62
CA ALA A 205 -18.53 14.08 26.94
C ALA A 205 -18.80 13.97 28.44
N ARG A 206 -20.02 14.29 28.86
CA ARG A 206 -20.37 14.39 30.29
C ARG A 206 -21.29 13.25 30.75
N TYR A 207 -21.39 12.16 29.99
CA TYR A 207 -22.36 11.09 30.23
C TYR A 207 -22.24 10.50 31.63
N GLY A 208 -21.05 10.13 32.08
CA GLY A 208 -20.89 9.60 33.44
C GLY A 208 -21.30 10.56 34.55
N TYR A 209 -21.18 11.88 34.33
CA TYR A 209 -21.71 12.88 35.28
C TYR A 209 -23.23 12.95 35.21
N TRP A 210 -23.80 12.95 34.00
CA TRP A 210 -25.24 12.96 33.78
C TRP A 210 -25.95 11.69 34.25
N GLN A 211 -25.24 10.57 34.28
CA GLN A 211 -25.67 9.28 34.81
C GLN A 211 -25.26 9.07 36.29
N TYR A 212 -24.69 10.09 36.93
CA TYR A 212 -24.40 10.17 38.36
C TYR A 212 -23.33 9.18 38.89
N PHE A 213 -22.41 8.70 38.04
CA PHE A 213 -21.30 7.84 38.47
C PHE A 213 -19.91 8.49 38.33
N ARG A 214 -19.87 9.75 37.85
CA ARG A 214 -18.67 10.58 37.77
C ARG A 214 -18.85 11.92 38.49
N PRO A 215 -17.76 12.55 38.96
CA PRO A 215 -17.80 13.91 39.50
C PRO A 215 -18.14 14.94 38.43
N GLU A 216 -18.44 16.17 38.86
CA GLU A 216 -18.67 17.29 37.95
C GLU A 216 -17.44 17.55 37.05
N PRO A 217 -17.62 17.67 35.72
CA PRO A 217 -16.53 17.91 34.78
C PRO A 217 -15.76 19.21 35.05
N VAL A 218 -14.43 19.14 34.97
CA VAL A 218 -13.52 20.30 35.11
C VAL A 218 -12.93 20.77 33.77
N ILE A 219 -13.42 20.19 32.67
CA ILE A 219 -13.05 20.52 31.30
C ILE A 219 -14.32 20.59 30.44
N ARG A 220 -14.27 21.35 29.34
CA ARG A 220 -15.42 21.46 28.43
C ARG A 220 -15.51 20.20 27.54
N PRO A 221 -16.70 19.83 27.06
CA PRO A 221 -16.85 18.79 26.05
C PRO A 221 -16.14 19.22 24.76
N GLN A 222 -15.28 18.35 24.25
CA GLN A 222 -14.47 18.61 23.06
C GLN A 222 -13.85 17.33 22.50
N VAL A 223 -13.27 17.44 21.31
CA VAL A 223 -12.54 16.37 20.62
C VAL A 223 -11.04 16.57 20.84
N TYR A 224 -10.33 15.48 21.09
CA TYR A 224 -8.89 15.47 21.30
C TYR A 224 -8.19 14.57 20.30
N ARG A 225 -6.93 14.90 20.00
CA ARG A 225 -5.94 14.04 19.36
C ARG A 225 -4.84 13.72 20.37
N PHE A 226 -4.54 12.45 20.54
CA PHE A 226 -3.41 11.96 21.31
C PHE A 226 -2.46 11.19 20.41
N SER A 227 -1.16 11.49 20.50
CA SER A 227 -0.12 10.77 19.77
C SER A 227 0.61 9.79 20.70
N PRO A 228 0.35 8.47 20.61
CA PRO A 228 1.01 7.50 21.48
C PRO A 228 2.52 7.45 21.27
N LYS A 229 3.02 7.92 20.10
CA LYS A 229 4.45 7.99 19.79
C LYS A 229 5.19 9.08 20.57
N THR A 230 4.54 10.23 20.77
CA THR A 230 5.21 11.43 21.29
C THR A 230 4.68 11.89 22.65
N GLY A 231 3.51 11.38 23.07
CA GLY A 231 2.81 11.84 24.26
C GLY A 231 2.06 13.16 24.05
N VAL A 232 2.09 13.75 22.85
CA VAL A 232 1.39 15.01 22.56
C VAL A 232 -0.11 14.79 22.61
N VAL A 233 -0.80 15.64 23.38
CA VAL A 233 -2.26 15.71 23.47
C VAL A 233 -2.70 17.10 23.02
N GLN A 234 -3.68 17.18 22.13
CA GLN A 234 -4.21 18.43 21.61
C GLN A 234 -5.74 18.37 21.63
N ALA A 235 -6.39 19.41 22.15
CA ALA A 235 -7.78 19.68 21.78
C ALA A 235 -7.80 20.15 20.33
N VAL A 236 -8.64 19.54 19.50
CA VAL A 236 -8.64 19.71 18.04
C VAL A 236 -9.96 20.24 17.49
N ALA A 237 -11.06 20.08 18.23
CA ALA A 237 -12.33 20.73 17.96
C ALA A 237 -13.15 20.88 19.25
N ASP A 238 -13.89 21.97 19.39
CA ASP A 238 -14.82 22.24 20.49
C ASP A 238 -16.20 22.69 19.94
N ASP A 239 -16.98 23.39 20.77
CA ASP A 239 -18.37 23.80 20.47
C ASP A 239 -19.33 22.62 20.20
N PHE A 240 -19.21 21.60 21.04
CA PHE A 240 -20.16 20.51 21.17
C PHE A 240 -20.90 20.59 22.51
N ILE A 241 -22.12 20.05 22.57
CA ILE A 241 -22.83 19.83 23.84
C ILE A 241 -22.49 18.45 24.39
N ALA A 242 -22.58 17.41 23.56
CA ALA A 242 -22.25 16.03 23.90
C ALA A 242 -21.61 15.32 22.70
N PRO A 243 -20.29 15.52 22.44
CA PRO A 243 -19.61 14.84 21.34
C PRO A 243 -19.56 13.33 21.64
N ASN A 244 -19.92 12.50 20.66
CA ASN A 244 -20.08 11.06 20.86
C ASN A 244 -19.24 10.28 19.83
N GLY A 245 -19.85 9.70 18.81
CA GLY A 245 -19.18 8.94 17.78
C GLY A 245 -18.18 9.78 16.97
N ILE A 246 -17.06 9.18 16.60
CA ILE A 246 -16.02 9.78 15.76
C ILE A 246 -15.54 8.80 14.68
N GLU A 247 -15.47 9.25 13.44
CA GLU A 247 -15.13 8.38 12.31
C GLU A 247 -14.48 9.17 11.17
N PHE A 248 -13.45 8.61 10.56
CA PHE A 248 -12.83 9.21 9.37
C PHE A 248 -13.57 8.81 8.08
N SER A 249 -13.57 9.67 7.07
CA SER A 249 -13.87 9.27 5.70
C SER A 249 -12.87 8.20 5.22
N PRO A 250 -13.23 7.36 4.23
CA PRO A 250 -12.35 6.30 3.74
C PRO A 250 -10.99 6.82 3.20
N ASP A 251 -10.95 8.07 2.75
CA ASP A 251 -9.74 8.76 2.27
C ASP A 251 -9.04 9.62 3.34
N PHE A 252 -9.52 9.62 4.59
CA PHE A 252 -9.02 10.39 5.73
C PHE A 252 -9.01 11.92 5.55
N LYS A 253 -9.65 12.45 4.51
CA LYS A 253 -9.75 13.90 4.30
C LYS A 253 -10.75 14.56 5.25
N TYR A 254 -11.72 13.80 5.73
CA TYR A 254 -12.72 14.28 6.65
C TYR A 254 -12.77 13.45 7.92
N VAL A 255 -13.14 14.09 9.02
CA VAL A 255 -13.60 13.41 10.23
C VAL A 255 -15.01 13.86 10.54
N TYR A 256 -15.86 12.88 10.85
CA TYR A 256 -17.23 13.07 11.28
C TYR A 256 -17.31 12.89 12.79
N VAL A 257 -18.02 13.80 13.45
CA VAL A 257 -18.23 13.78 14.90
C VAL A 257 -19.71 13.98 15.17
N THR A 258 -20.34 13.06 15.90
CA THR A 258 -21.74 13.18 16.29
C THR A 258 -21.89 14.00 17.57
N ASP A 259 -22.97 14.77 17.68
CA ASP A 259 -23.34 15.54 18.87
C ASP A 259 -24.75 15.13 19.30
N THR A 260 -24.84 14.48 20.46
CA THR A 260 -26.10 13.99 21.04
C THR A 260 -26.69 14.97 22.05
N GLY A 261 -26.32 16.25 22.01
CA GLY A 261 -26.70 17.26 23.01
C GLY A 261 -28.19 17.34 23.35
N SER A 262 -29.06 16.89 22.45
CA SER A 262 -30.49 16.73 22.70
C SER A 262 -30.84 15.78 23.85
N HIS A 263 -29.92 14.91 24.26
CA HIS A 263 -30.01 14.05 25.44
C HIS A 263 -28.91 14.41 26.45
N THR A 264 -29.29 14.83 27.66
CA THR A 264 -28.34 15.20 28.72
C THR A 264 -28.49 14.30 29.95
N PHE A 265 -29.50 14.55 30.78
CA PHE A 265 -29.81 13.73 31.97
C PHE A 265 -31.02 12.81 31.71
N PRO A 266 -31.17 11.73 32.49
CA PRO A 266 -32.38 10.91 32.46
C PRO A 266 -33.65 11.75 32.57
N ASN A 267 -34.53 11.63 31.58
CA ASN A 267 -35.79 12.37 31.43
C ASN A 267 -35.65 13.91 31.26
N LYS A 268 -34.51 14.40 30.78
CA LYS A 268 -34.27 15.82 30.49
C LYS A 268 -33.76 16.03 29.07
N ASP A 269 -34.48 15.49 28.10
CA ASP A 269 -34.19 15.71 26.71
C ASP A 269 -34.53 17.16 26.33
N ASN A 270 -33.62 17.80 25.60
CA ASN A 270 -33.85 19.11 25.02
C ASN A 270 -33.79 18.99 23.50
N LEU A 271 -34.94 18.81 22.86
CA LEU A 271 -35.01 18.62 21.41
C LEU A 271 -34.59 19.84 20.58
N THR A 272 -34.25 20.98 21.22
CA THR A 272 -33.65 22.14 20.54
C THR A 272 -32.13 22.12 20.56
N ASP A 273 -31.51 21.23 21.35
CA ASP A 273 -30.07 21.01 21.38
C ASP A 273 -29.64 20.04 20.26
N PRO A 274 -28.34 19.92 19.95
CA PRO A 274 -27.87 19.16 18.80
C PRO A 274 -28.31 17.69 18.79
N ALA A 275 -28.76 17.26 17.62
CA ALA A 275 -28.89 15.87 17.20
C ALA A 275 -28.22 15.74 15.83
N THR A 276 -26.95 16.13 15.78
CA THR A 276 -26.28 16.58 14.56
C THR A 276 -24.94 15.88 14.37
N ILE A 277 -24.62 15.54 13.13
CA ILE A 277 -23.30 15.08 12.69
C ILE A 277 -22.57 16.28 12.11
N TYR A 278 -21.37 16.56 12.61
CA TYR A 278 -20.49 17.58 12.07
C TYR A 278 -19.34 16.93 11.30
N ARG A 279 -18.96 17.55 10.18
CA ARG A 279 -17.78 17.20 9.39
C ARG A 279 -16.70 18.26 9.59
N PHE A 280 -15.47 17.83 9.67
CA PHE A 280 -14.28 18.68 9.65
C PHE A 280 -13.33 18.20 8.57
N ASP A 281 -12.61 19.14 7.96
CA ASP A 281 -11.50 18.84 7.07
C ASP A 281 -10.27 18.52 7.91
N VAL A 282 -9.61 17.41 7.60
CA VAL A 282 -8.35 17.00 8.22
C VAL A 282 -7.20 17.62 7.42
N THR A 283 -6.26 18.27 8.09
CA THR A 283 -5.09 18.84 7.41
C THR A 283 -4.22 17.76 6.77
N ASN A 284 -3.49 18.11 5.71
CA ASN A 284 -2.62 17.19 4.97
C ASN A 284 -1.59 16.44 5.84
N ASP A 285 -1.20 17.00 6.99
CA ASP A 285 -0.30 16.35 7.95
C ASP A 285 -1.00 15.31 8.85
N GLY A 286 -2.33 15.20 8.79
CA GLY A 286 -3.19 14.31 9.57
C GLY A 286 -3.36 14.71 11.04
N LYS A 287 -3.16 15.99 11.39
CA LYS A 287 -3.02 16.41 12.82
C LYS A 287 -3.97 17.50 13.32
N ARG A 288 -4.61 18.26 12.44
CA ARG A 288 -5.46 19.41 12.81
C ARG A 288 -6.79 19.36 12.04
N LEU A 289 -7.80 20.03 12.59
CA LEU A 289 -9.13 20.13 12.00
C LEU A 289 -9.44 21.55 11.56
N HIS A 290 -10.04 21.67 10.40
CA HIS A 290 -10.46 22.92 9.78
C HIS A 290 -11.93 22.80 9.33
N ASN A 291 -12.56 23.92 9.01
CA ASN A 291 -13.86 23.96 8.33
C ASN A 291 -14.97 23.09 8.96
N ARG A 292 -15.34 23.38 10.23
CA ARG A 292 -16.50 22.76 10.87
C ARG A 292 -17.76 23.02 10.06
N GLN A 293 -18.42 21.96 9.61
CA GLN A 293 -19.65 22.02 8.82
C GLN A 293 -20.70 21.09 9.43
N VAL A 294 -21.95 21.52 9.39
CA VAL A 294 -23.07 20.58 9.58
C VAL A 294 -23.05 19.61 8.40
N PHE A 295 -22.97 18.32 8.70
CA PHE A 295 -23.04 17.28 7.70
C PHE A 295 -24.46 16.73 7.58
N ALA A 296 -25.03 16.29 8.70
CA ALA A 296 -26.37 15.74 8.74
C ALA A 296 -27.06 16.02 10.08
N TYR A 297 -28.40 16.01 10.06
CA TYR A 297 -29.23 16.04 11.26
C TYR A 297 -30.01 14.72 11.33
N SER A 298 -30.08 14.10 12.51
CA SER A 298 -30.78 12.82 12.66
C SER A 298 -32.26 12.98 12.38
N ALA A 299 -32.83 12.10 11.55
CA ALA A 299 -34.25 12.14 11.25
C ALA A 299 -35.12 11.69 12.45
N TYR A 300 -34.53 11.01 13.45
CA TYR A 300 -35.23 10.58 14.66
C TYR A 300 -34.24 10.25 15.78
N GLY A 301 -34.48 10.81 16.97
CA GLY A 301 -33.54 10.72 18.09
C GLY A 301 -32.28 11.53 17.79
N PHE A 302 -31.12 10.99 18.17
CA PHE A 302 -29.81 11.61 18.00
C PHE A 302 -28.83 10.61 17.35
N PRO A 303 -27.83 11.09 16.59
CA PRO A 303 -26.80 10.24 16.02
C PRO A 303 -25.77 9.89 17.09
N ASP A 304 -25.62 8.61 17.40
CA ASP A 304 -24.74 8.07 18.44
C ASP A 304 -23.42 7.59 17.79
N GLY A 305 -23.10 6.29 17.84
CA GLY A 305 -21.99 5.69 17.11
C GLY A 305 -22.09 5.88 15.59
N ILE A 306 -20.94 6.04 14.93
CA ILE A 306 -20.83 6.45 13.52
C ILE A 306 -19.74 5.66 12.79
N HIS A 307 -20.01 5.23 11.56
CA HIS A 307 -19.06 4.49 10.71
C HIS A 307 -19.22 4.91 9.25
N THR A 308 -18.18 4.70 8.43
CA THR A 308 -18.25 4.92 6.98
C THR A 308 -18.06 3.64 6.17
N ASP A 309 -18.65 3.61 4.98
CA ASP A 309 -18.34 2.59 3.97
C ASP A 309 -17.21 3.04 3.02
N THR A 310 -16.75 2.12 2.17
CA THR A 310 -15.66 2.37 1.21
C THR A 310 -16.02 3.38 0.12
N GLU A 311 -17.30 3.68 -0.06
CA GLU A 311 -17.79 4.65 -1.05
C GLU A 311 -18.04 6.04 -0.41
N GLY A 312 -17.78 6.18 0.89
CA GLY A 312 -17.91 7.43 1.63
C GLY A 312 -19.31 7.71 2.18
N ASN A 313 -20.24 6.75 2.11
CA ASN A 313 -21.53 6.90 2.81
C ASN A 313 -21.30 6.82 4.32
N VAL A 314 -22.03 7.64 5.06
CA VAL A 314 -21.92 7.80 6.50
C VAL A 314 -23.12 7.13 7.16
N TYR A 315 -22.87 6.29 8.15
CA TYR A 315 -23.86 5.52 8.88
C TYR A 315 -23.82 5.95 10.34
N SER A 316 -24.97 6.17 10.98
CA SER A 316 -25.01 6.40 12.42
C SER A 316 -26.18 5.68 13.08
N GLY A 317 -25.94 5.18 14.28
CA GLY A 317 -26.97 4.67 15.17
C GLY A 317 -27.86 5.82 15.61
N CYS A 318 -29.17 5.66 15.48
CA CYS A 318 -30.17 6.66 15.80
C CYS A 318 -31.34 6.03 16.57
N GLY A 319 -32.28 6.87 17.01
CA GLY A 319 -33.40 6.41 17.85
C GLY A 319 -34.34 5.41 17.19
N ASP A 320 -34.35 5.33 15.86
CA ASP A 320 -35.21 4.44 15.06
C ASP A 320 -34.43 3.39 14.24
N GLY A 321 -33.13 3.22 14.48
CA GLY A 321 -32.29 2.29 13.72
C GLY A 321 -30.95 2.87 13.29
N VAL A 322 -30.30 2.25 12.30
CA VAL A 322 -29.14 2.85 11.63
C VAL A 322 -29.63 3.71 10.47
N GLN A 323 -29.26 4.99 10.45
CA GLN A 323 -29.53 5.90 9.35
C GLN A 323 -28.29 6.04 8.45
N VAL A 324 -28.49 6.16 7.14
CA VAL A 324 -27.42 6.22 6.14
C VAL A 324 -27.54 7.47 5.31
N TRP A 325 -26.46 8.26 5.26
CA TRP A 325 -26.33 9.45 4.44
C TRP A 325 -25.27 9.25 3.35
N ASN A 326 -25.49 9.82 2.16
CA ASN A 326 -24.46 9.91 1.12
C ASN A 326 -23.36 10.93 1.51
N PRO A 327 -22.24 11.02 0.76
CA PRO A 327 -21.16 11.98 1.04
C PRO A 327 -21.60 13.46 1.06
N GLU A 328 -22.77 13.77 0.49
CA GLU A 328 -23.38 15.10 0.50
C GLU A 328 -24.20 15.40 1.77
N GLY A 329 -24.43 14.40 2.64
CA GLY A 329 -25.23 14.55 3.86
C GLY A 329 -26.73 14.32 3.66
N GLU A 330 -27.15 13.77 2.52
CA GLU A 330 -28.54 13.44 2.22
C GLU A 330 -28.90 12.05 2.73
N LEU A 331 -30.01 11.93 3.46
CA LEU A 331 -30.48 10.64 3.98
C LEU A 331 -30.94 9.74 2.82
N ILE A 332 -30.25 8.62 2.60
CA ILE A 332 -30.55 7.67 1.52
C ILE A 332 -31.29 6.43 1.99
N GLY A 333 -31.17 6.06 3.27
CA GLY A 333 -31.83 4.86 3.79
C GLY A 333 -31.79 4.68 5.30
N LYS A 334 -32.59 3.72 5.79
CA LYS A 334 -32.63 3.31 7.20
C LYS A 334 -32.70 1.79 7.34
N PHE A 335 -31.95 1.27 8.31
CA PHE A 335 -32.11 -0.06 8.91
C PHE A 335 -32.94 0.08 10.18
N ALA A 336 -34.26 0.12 10.02
CA ALA A 336 -35.19 0.53 11.06
C ALA A 336 -35.49 -0.59 12.07
N VAL A 337 -35.37 -0.25 13.36
CA VAL A 337 -35.71 -1.12 14.49
C VAL A 337 -36.02 -0.27 15.72
N ALA A 338 -37.11 -0.62 16.40
CA ALA A 338 -37.65 0.10 17.55
C ALA A 338 -37.21 -0.50 18.89
N ASN A 339 -37.65 0.14 19.99
CA ASN A 339 -37.42 -0.29 21.38
C ASN A 339 -35.94 -0.44 21.74
N GLY A 340 -35.28 0.69 21.98
CA GLY A 340 -33.88 0.77 22.40
C GLY A 340 -33.03 1.67 21.51
N GLY A 341 -33.51 1.99 20.29
CA GLY A 341 -32.70 2.68 19.28
C GLY A 341 -31.48 1.85 18.86
N VAL A 342 -30.60 2.41 18.06
CA VAL A 342 -29.29 1.81 17.79
C VAL A 342 -28.25 2.78 18.32
N ASN A 343 -27.48 2.33 19.31
CA ASN A 343 -26.42 3.14 19.91
C ASN A 343 -25.12 3.00 19.12
N ASN A 344 -24.78 1.78 18.68
CA ASN A 344 -23.63 1.55 17.82
C ASN A 344 -23.87 0.32 16.94
N PHE A 345 -22.94 0.04 16.04
CA PHE A 345 -23.00 -1.11 15.13
C PHE A 345 -21.59 -1.41 14.61
N ALA A 346 -21.40 -2.58 14.00
CA ALA A 346 -20.11 -2.97 13.48
C ALA A 346 -20.24 -3.57 12.09
N PHE A 347 -19.52 -2.99 11.13
CA PHE A 347 -19.35 -3.61 9.82
C PHE A 347 -18.57 -4.93 9.95
N VAL A 348 -19.00 -5.90 9.17
CA VAL A 348 -18.34 -7.20 9.02
C VAL A 348 -18.31 -7.59 7.54
N PRO A 349 -17.54 -8.59 7.13
CA PRO A 349 -17.50 -9.01 5.73
C PRO A 349 -18.90 -9.40 5.23
N GLY A 350 -19.39 -8.69 4.22
CA GLY A 350 -20.70 -8.90 3.60
C GLY A 350 -21.90 -8.51 4.47
N GLY A 351 -21.72 -7.72 5.52
CA GLY A 351 -22.80 -7.43 6.45
C GLY A 351 -22.46 -6.42 7.54
N MET A 352 -23.37 -6.34 8.51
CA MET A 352 -23.23 -5.50 9.69
C MET A 352 -23.96 -6.15 10.88
N TYR A 353 -23.39 -6.04 12.07
CA TYR A 353 -24.09 -6.32 13.33
C TYR A 353 -24.64 -5.01 13.89
N ILE A 354 -25.89 -5.00 14.32
CA ILE A 354 -26.59 -3.82 14.83
C ILE A 354 -26.87 -4.01 16.32
N PHE A 355 -26.49 -3.03 17.14
CA PHE A 355 -26.63 -3.08 18.59
C PHE A 355 -27.88 -2.32 19.03
N ASN A 356 -28.93 -3.06 19.39
CA ASN A 356 -30.22 -2.52 19.80
C ASN A 356 -30.43 -2.84 21.29
N ALA A 357 -29.52 -2.34 22.13
CA ALA A 357 -29.48 -2.49 23.57
C ALA A 357 -29.42 -3.96 24.07
N ASP A 358 -30.57 -4.59 24.31
CA ASP A 358 -30.67 -5.99 24.76
C ASP A 358 -30.69 -6.97 23.58
N LYS A 359 -30.71 -6.49 22.33
CA LYS A 359 -30.75 -7.31 21.12
C LYS A 359 -29.56 -7.07 20.21
N LEU A 360 -29.11 -8.16 19.59
CA LEU A 360 -28.11 -8.16 18.54
C LEU A 360 -28.75 -8.63 17.24
N PHE A 361 -28.73 -7.78 16.22
CA PHE A 361 -29.16 -8.14 14.87
C PHE A 361 -27.96 -8.29 13.95
N LYS A 362 -28.13 -9.09 12.90
CA LYS A 362 -27.20 -9.18 11.77
C LYS A 362 -27.95 -8.87 10.49
N VAL A 363 -27.37 -8.03 9.65
CA VAL A 363 -27.85 -7.77 8.29
C VAL A 363 -26.79 -8.15 7.27
N THR A 364 -27.19 -8.72 6.14
CA THR A 364 -26.32 -8.83 4.96
C THR A 364 -26.56 -7.64 4.04
N LEU A 365 -25.49 -7.08 3.50
CA LEU A 365 -25.54 -5.91 2.64
C LEU A 365 -24.42 -5.98 1.60
N LYS A 366 -24.53 -5.17 0.54
CA LYS A 366 -23.54 -5.05 -0.55
C LYS A 366 -22.42 -4.09 -0.19
N ALA A 367 -22.72 -3.00 0.52
CA ALA A 367 -21.72 -2.03 0.96
C ALA A 367 -20.62 -2.69 1.82
N GLU A 368 -19.42 -2.13 1.82
CA GLU A 368 -18.29 -2.63 2.61
C GLU A 368 -17.83 -1.52 3.57
N GLY A 369 -17.81 -1.79 4.88
CA GLY A 369 -17.30 -0.83 5.86
C GLY A 369 -15.81 -0.55 5.63
N ARG A 370 -15.37 0.71 5.79
CA ARG A 370 -13.98 1.12 5.46
C ARG A 370 -12.92 0.34 6.25
N THR A 371 -13.24 -0.08 7.48
CA THR A 371 -12.33 -0.78 8.38
C THR A 371 -12.29 -2.29 8.14
N VAL A 372 -13.31 -2.87 7.49
CA VAL A 372 -13.52 -4.33 7.38
C VAL A 372 -12.29 -5.05 6.83
N LYS A 373 -11.70 -4.55 5.74
CA LYS A 373 -10.53 -5.21 5.13
C LYS A 373 -9.38 -5.33 6.11
N ARG A 374 -9.08 -4.25 6.83
CA ARG A 374 -8.00 -4.23 7.81
C ARG A 374 -8.38 -5.03 9.05
N ASP A 375 -9.53 -4.80 9.64
CA ASP A 375 -9.92 -5.42 10.91
C ASP A 375 -10.04 -6.93 10.79
N PHE A 376 -10.54 -7.43 9.66
CA PHE A 376 -10.73 -8.87 9.41
C PHE A 376 -9.52 -9.56 8.81
N ALA A 377 -8.41 -8.84 8.66
CA ALA A 377 -7.23 -9.35 7.96
C ALA A 377 -7.55 -9.79 6.52
N LEU A 378 -8.55 -9.19 5.87
CA LEU A 378 -8.95 -9.53 4.51
C LEU A 378 -8.06 -8.78 3.53
N GLY A 379 -7.20 -9.52 2.86
CA GLY A 379 -6.10 -8.98 2.04
C GLY A 379 -4.73 -9.22 2.66
N SER A 380 -4.66 -9.48 3.97
CA SER A 380 -3.51 -10.15 4.59
C SER A 380 -3.80 -11.64 4.62
N ALA A 381 -3.29 -12.38 3.62
CA ALA A 381 -3.52 -13.81 3.49
C ALA A 381 -3.19 -14.60 4.78
N LYS A 382 -4.18 -14.84 5.63
CA LYS A 382 -4.23 -16.06 6.44
C LYS A 382 -4.20 -17.20 5.44
N GLY A 383 -3.19 -18.05 5.57
CA GLY A 383 -2.86 -19.09 4.62
C GLY A 383 -4.08 -19.81 4.08
N TYR A 384 -4.33 -19.61 2.78
CA TYR A 384 -5.12 -20.54 1.99
C TYR A 384 -4.46 -21.91 2.12
N LYS A 385 -5.03 -22.77 2.97
CA LYS A 385 -5.06 -24.22 2.72
C LYS A 385 -6.21 -24.58 1.78
N GLY A 386 -6.51 -23.71 0.82
CA GLY A 386 -7.16 -24.15 -0.40
C GLY A 386 -6.14 -25.01 -1.12
N HIS A 387 -6.46 -26.28 -1.33
CA HIS A 387 -5.84 -27.06 -2.39
C HIS A 387 -6.13 -26.31 -3.70
N LEU A 388 -5.29 -25.34 -4.03
CA LEU A 388 -5.12 -24.90 -5.41
C LEU A 388 -4.51 -26.11 -6.08
N THR A 389 -5.35 -26.86 -6.78
CA THR A 389 -4.87 -27.78 -7.79
C THR A 389 -4.05 -26.92 -8.74
N ILE A 390 -2.73 -27.01 -8.59
CA ILE A 390 -1.78 -26.61 -9.61
C ILE A 390 -2.19 -27.44 -10.81
N ILE A 391 -2.89 -26.82 -11.77
CA ILE A 391 -2.87 -27.35 -13.12
C ILE A 391 -1.63 -26.71 -13.71
N PRO A 392 -0.48 -27.41 -13.75
CA PRO A 392 0.63 -26.92 -14.55
C PRO A 392 0.07 -26.81 -15.97
N ALA A 393 0.08 -25.61 -16.53
CA ALA A 393 0.09 -25.51 -17.97
C ALA A 393 1.40 -26.17 -18.40
N HIS A 394 1.33 -27.46 -18.75
CA HIS A 394 2.41 -28.11 -19.49
C HIS A 394 2.76 -27.17 -20.63
N THR A 395 3.99 -26.69 -20.62
CA THR A 395 4.56 -26.08 -21.80
C THR A 395 5.80 -26.81 -22.20
N ALA A 396 5.71 -27.31 -23.43
CA ALA A 396 6.85 -27.45 -24.30
C ALA A 396 7.60 -26.11 -24.31
N GLY A 397 8.82 -26.12 -23.79
CA GLY A 397 9.72 -24.96 -23.68
C GLY A 397 10.35 -24.90 -22.29
N ASN A 398 11.67 -25.04 -22.24
CA ASN A 398 12.61 -25.17 -21.11
C ASN A 398 12.50 -24.20 -19.89
N ALA A 399 11.34 -23.63 -19.53
CA ALA A 399 11.21 -22.71 -18.40
C ALA A 399 11.05 -23.46 -17.05
N THR A 400 11.84 -23.05 -16.05
CA THR A 400 11.88 -23.65 -14.70
C THR A 400 10.96 -22.95 -13.69
N TRP A 401 10.30 -21.84 -14.08
CA TRP A 401 9.42 -21.04 -13.23
C TRP A 401 8.02 -20.87 -13.87
N PRO A 402 6.92 -20.85 -13.08
CA PRO A 402 5.59 -20.59 -13.61
C PRO A 402 5.46 -19.16 -14.15
N TYR A 403 4.72 -19.03 -15.24
CA TYR A 403 4.46 -17.74 -15.90
C TYR A 403 2.99 -17.62 -16.28
N GLN A 404 2.54 -16.39 -16.46
CA GLN A 404 1.17 -16.05 -16.81
C GLN A 404 0.96 -16.24 -18.32
N LYS A 405 -0.25 -16.60 -18.72
CA LYS A 405 -0.65 -16.71 -20.13
C LYS A 405 -2.03 -16.12 -20.32
N TYR A 406 -2.20 -15.43 -21.42
CA TYR A 406 -3.44 -14.73 -21.76
C TYR A 406 -3.97 -15.21 -23.10
N GLN A 407 -5.28 -15.02 -23.31
CA GLN A 407 -5.95 -15.29 -24.57
C GLN A 407 -5.93 -14.08 -25.51
N THR A 408 -5.96 -12.88 -24.93
CA THR A 408 -6.02 -11.59 -25.61
C THR A 408 -4.67 -11.14 -26.16
N VAL A 409 -3.58 -11.50 -25.46
CA VAL A 409 -2.22 -11.05 -25.77
C VAL A 409 -1.21 -12.19 -25.61
N ASN A 410 -0.08 -12.10 -26.32
CA ASN A 410 0.99 -13.09 -26.25
C ASN A 410 2.14 -12.63 -25.33
N TYR A 411 1.78 -12.30 -24.09
CA TYR A 411 2.73 -11.97 -23.02
C TYR A 411 2.88 -13.14 -22.06
N THR A 412 4.07 -13.25 -21.50
CA THR A 412 4.43 -14.34 -20.59
C THR A 412 5.24 -13.84 -19.40
N PRO A 413 4.70 -12.89 -18.60
CA PRO A 413 5.38 -12.41 -17.41
C PRO A 413 5.41 -13.51 -16.34
N PRO A 414 6.36 -13.48 -15.40
CA PRO A 414 6.46 -14.47 -14.34
C PRO A 414 5.27 -14.43 -13.38
N TRP A 415 4.95 -15.57 -12.76
CA TRP A 415 4.11 -15.57 -11.56
C TRP A 415 4.92 -15.13 -10.34
N LEU A 416 4.32 -14.29 -9.50
CA LEU A 416 4.93 -13.87 -8.24
C LEU A 416 4.67 -14.90 -7.14
N LYS A 417 5.74 -15.27 -6.41
CA LYS A 417 5.65 -16.04 -5.17
C LYS A 417 5.96 -15.14 -4.00
N PHE A 418 4.99 -14.99 -3.11
CA PHE A 418 5.12 -14.17 -1.91
C PHE A 418 5.47 -15.03 -0.68
N ASP A 419 6.34 -14.50 0.17
CA ASP A 419 6.66 -15.02 1.51
C ASP A 419 6.61 -13.84 2.49
N GLY A 420 5.52 -13.75 3.25
CA GLY A 420 5.22 -12.62 4.13
C GLY A 420 3.94 -11.89 3.73
N ARG A 421 3.77 -10.67 4.25
CA ARG A 421 2.57 -9.85 4.09
C ARG A 421 2.34 -9.43 2.63
N ALA A 422 1.08 -9.20 2.26
CA ALA A 422 0.74 -8.50 1.02
C ALA A 422 1.36 -7.07 1.01
N PRO A 423 2.10 -6.68 -0.03
CA PRO A 423 2.69 -5.35 -0.14
C PRO A 423 1.63 -4.23 -0.16
N ALA A 424 2.02 -3.02 0.28
CA ALA A 424 1.17 -1.83 0.32
C ALA A 424 0.36 -1.57 -0.97
N TYR A 425 -0.91 -1.16 -0.81
CA TYR A 425 -1.85 -0.83 -1.89
C TYR A 425 -1.41 0.43 -2.65
N GLY A 426 -1.66 0.51 -3.95
CA GLY A 426 -1.32 1.67 -4.79
C GLY A 426 0.13 1.73 -5.31
N LYS A 427 0.98 0.74 -4.98
CA LYS A 427 2.31 0.57 -5.58
C LYS A 427 2.43 -0.76 -6.32
N HIS A 428 3.30 -0.79 -7.31
CA HIS A 428 3.53 -1.92 -8.21
C HIS A 428 4.99 -2.34 -8.20
N LEU A 429 5.25 -3.57 -8.63
CA LEU A 429 6.60 -4.09 -8.82
C LEU A 429 7.07 -3.74 -10.23
N PHE A 430 8.19 -3.04 -10.31
CA PHE A 430 8.89 -2.75 -11.56
C PHE A 430 10.09 -3.68 -11.63
N ILE A 431 10.06 -4.59 -12.59
CA ILE A 431 11.17 -5.51 -12.88
C ILE A 431 11.33 -5.64 -14.39
N ALA A 432 12.52 -6.04 -14.80
CA ALA A 432 12.81 -6.45 -16.16
C ALA A 432 13.46 -7.84 -16.12
N PRO A 433 12.64 -8.91 -16.15
CA PRO A 433 13.16 -10.26 -16.20
C PRO A 433 14.15 -10.43 -17.35
N ASP A 434 15.31 -11.03 -17.07
CA ASP A 434 16.36 -11.32 -18.06
C ASP A 434 17.09 -12.62 -17.66
N GLY A 435 18.03 -13.06 -18.48
CA GLY A 435 18.89 -14.23 -18.27
C GLY A 435 18.34 -15.50 -18.91
N ALA A 436 19.12 -16.60 -18.82
CA ALA A 436 18.95 -17.76 -19.70
C ALA A 436 17.64 -18.55 -19.49
N THR A 437 17.04 -18.43 -18.32
CA THR A 437 15.79 -19.14 -17.96
C THR A 437 14.58 -18.22 -17.83
N ALA A 438 14.74 -16.91 -18.08
CA ALA A 438 13.60 -16.01 -18.20
C ALA A 438 12.80 -16.38 -19.45
N PHE A 439 11.49 -16.58 -19.31
CA PHE A 439 10.65 -16.93 -20.46
C PHE A 439 10.59 -15.79 -21.48
N GLN A 440 10.58 -14.55 -21.00
CA GLN A 440 10.54 -13.36 -21.82
C GLN A 440 11.39 -12.27 -21.15
N ALA A 441 12.25 -11.63 -21.94
CA ALA A 441 12.91 -10.39 -21.55
C ALA A 441 12.04 -9.20 -21.97
N ALA A 442 11.54 -8.44 -21.00
CA ALA A 442 10.77 -7.21 -21.21
C ALA A 442 10.64 -6.43 -19.88
N PRO A 443 10.58 -5.09 -19.91
CA PRO A 443 10.20 -4.33 -18.72
C PRO A 443 8.73 -4.64 -18.39
N THR A 444 8.46 -4.92 -17.11
CA THR A 444 7.18 -5.46 -16.66
C THR A 444 6.74 -4.77 -15.37
N ILE A 445 5.50 -4.29 -15.36
CA ILE A 445 4.82 -3.79 -14.15
C ILE A 445 3.87 -4.88 -13.67
N LEU A 446 4.08 -5.36 -12.44
CA LEU A 446 3.25 -6.39 -11.81
C LEU A 446 2.53 -5.82 -10.59
N ASN A 447 1.25 -6.17 -10.45
CA ASN A 447 0.48 -5.81 -9.28
C ASN A 447 0.98 -6.64 -8.08
N LEU A 448 1.51 -5.96 -7.07
CA LEU A 448 2.05 -6.61 -5.89
C LEU A 448 0.99 -7.26 -4.99
N THR A 449 -0.29 -6.96 -5.17
CA THR A 449 -1.40 -7.51 -4.36
C THR A 449 -1.82 -8.91 -4.83
N ASN A 450 -1.94 -9.13 -6.14
CA ASN A 450 -2.43 -10.38 -6.71
C ASN A 450 -1.42 -11.06 -7.67
N GLY A 451 -0.30 -10.40 -7.96
CA GLY A 451 0.72 -10.89 -8.89
C GLY A 451 0.39 -10.74 -10.37
N GLU A 452 -0.76 -10.15 -10.71
CA GLU A 452 -1.21 -10.00 -12.09
C GLU A 452 -0.39 -8.95 -12.85
N LEU A 453 -0.30 -9.14 -14.16
CA LEU A 453 0.26 -8.13 -15.06
C LEU A 453 -0.52 -6.81 -14.97
N ILE A 454 0.20 -5.70 -15.02
CA ILE A 454 -0.37 -4.38 -15.30
C ILE A 454 0.06 -3.95 -16.68
N TRP A 455 1.38 -3.97 -16.92
CA TRP A 455 1.96 -3.58 -18.20
C TRP A 455 3.12 -4.48 -18.57
N ASN A 456 3.14 -4.91 -19.82
CA ASN A 456 4.27 -5.57 -20.46
C ASN A 456 4.81 -4.63 -21.55
N GLY A 457 6.07 -4.21 -21.42
CA GLY A 457 6.72 -3.36 -22.40
C GLY A 457 7.28 -4.11 -23.61
N PRO A 458 8.09 -3.43 -24.43
CA PRO A 458 8.76 -4.02 -25.58
C PRO A 458 9.64 -5.22 -25.20
N LYS A 459 9.75 -6.20 -26.09
CA LYS A 459 10.63 -7.36 -25.87
C LYS A 459 12.09 -6.96 -26.06
N GLY A 460 12.93 -7.34 -25.11
CA GLY A 460 14.36 -7.05 -25.12
C GLY A 460 14.90 -6.85 -23.71
N HIS A 461 16.19 -6.55 -23.63
CA HIS A 461 16.84 -6.11 -22.39
C HIS A 461 16.23 -4.78 -21.93
N ALA A 462 15.98 -4.64 -20.62
CA ALA A 462 15.38 -3.43 -20.06
C ALA A 462 15.99 -3.12 -18.69
N PHE A 463 17.23 -2.67 -18.66
CA PHE A 463 17.94 -2.43 -17.40
C PHE A 463 17.45 -1.13 -16.76
N GLY A 464 17.52 -1.04 -15.42
CA GLY A 464 17.10 0.15 -14.68
C GLY A 464 15.61 0.50 -14.77
N PHE A 465 14.73 -0.42 -15.19
CA PHE A 465 13.31 -0.13 -15.42
C PHE A 465 12.56 0.33 -14.17
N GLY A 466 12.02 1.55 -14.21
CA GLY A 466 11.25 2.14 -13.11
C GLY A 466 10.65 3.51 -13.46
N VAL A 467 10.02 4.15 -12.49
CA VAL A 467 9.43 5.49 -12.58
C VAL A 467 10.45 6.55 -12.14
N GLN A 468 10.58 7.63 -12.90
CA GLN A 468 11.31 8.85 -12.55
C GLN A 468 10.49 10.08 -12.99
N GLN A 469 10.97 11.30 -12.70
CA GLN A 469 10.33 12.53 -13.15
C GLN A 469 11.10 13.18 -14.30
N TYR A 470 10.38 13.69 -15.28
CA TYR A 470 10.90 14.49 -16.39
C TYR A 470 9.85 15.53 -16.79
N ASP A 471 10.24 16.81 -16.91
CA ASP A 471 9.35 17.94 -17.22
C ASP A 471 8.14 18.02 -16.26
N GLY A 472 8.39 17.73 -14.98
CA GLY A 472 7.38 17.71 -13.91
C GLY A 472 6.33 16.59 -14.03
N GLN A 473 6.52 15.61 -14.92
CA GLN A 473 5.64 14.46 -15.10
C GLN A 473 6.34 13.16 -14.69
N ASP A 474 5.57 12.20 -14.18
CA ASP A 474 6.07 10.85 -13.97
C ASP A 474 6.26 10.15 -15.33
N VAL A 475 7.43 9.57 -15.55
CA VAL A 475 7.82 8.85 -16.77
C VAL A 475 8.38 7.47 -16.43
N LEU A 476 8.26 6.51 -17.35
CA LEU A 476 8.97 5.24 -17.27
C LEU A 476 10.29 5.36 -18.00
N VAL A 477 11.35 4.85 -17.39
CA VAL A 477 12.68 4.79 -18.00
C VAL A 477 13.17 3.36 -18.09
N TYR A 478 13.92 3.03 -19.13
CA TYR A 478 14.68 1.78 -19.21
C TYR A 478 15.81 1.87 -20.22
N TRP A 479 16.89 1.13 -19.98
CA TRP A 479 17.99 0.97 -20.92
C TRP A 479 17.71 -0.21 -21.85
N ASN A 480 17.92 -0.05 -23.15
CA ASN A 480 17.88 -1.13 -24.13
C ASN A 480 19.14 -1.13 -25.00
N GLY A 481 19.67 -2.30 -25.29
CA GLY A 481 20.87 -2.43 -26.11
C GLY A 481 21.49 -3.82 -26.06
N THR A 482 22.76 -3.88 -26.41
CA THR A 482 23.56 -5.11 -26.36
C THR A 482 24.18 -5.25 -24.98
N SER A 483 23.85 -6.34 -24.27
CA SER A 483 24.40 -6.61 -22.93
C SER A 483 25.45 -7.73 -22.97
N PHE A 484 26.50 -7.56 -22.18
CA PHE A 484 27.58 -8.52 -21.98
C PHE A 484 27.54 -8.97 -20.52
N PRO A 485 27.23 -10.26 -20.26
CA PRO A 485 27.10 -10.75 -18.89
C PRO A 485 28.44 -10.71 -18.15
N GLU A 486 28.38 -10.86 -16.83
CA GLU A 486 29.55 -11.12 -15.99
C GLU A 486 30.39 -12.29 -16.59
N PRO A 487 31.72 -12.21 -16.56
CA PRO A 487 32.54 -11.22 -15.83
C PRO A 487 32.79 -9.88 -16.53
N VAL A 488 32.32 -9.71 -17.78
CA VAL A 488 32.41 -8.40 -18.45
C VAL A 488 31.47 -7.42 -17.76
N GLY A 489 30.20 -7.83 -17.63
CA GLY A 489 29.16 -7.11 -16.91
C GLY A 489 28.99 -5.67 -17.37
N ARG A 490 28.67 -5.44 -18.66
CA ARG A 490 28.53 -4.10 -19.30
C ARG A 490 27.52 -4.12 -20.44
N GLY A 491 27.17 -2.96 -20.98
CA GLY A 491 26.40 -2.87 -22.21
C GLY A 491 26.72 -1.65 -23.07
N ASN A 492 26.17 -1.67 -24.28
CA ASN A 492 26.10 -0.53 -25.20
C ASN A 492 24.66 -0.40 -25.69
N GLY A 493 24.01 0.70 -25.34
CA GLY A 493 22.59 0.89 -25.59
C GLY A 493 22.13 2.32 -25.42
N ALA A 494 20.82 2.52 -25.42
CA ALA A 494 20.17 3.82 -25.28
C ALA A 494 19.21 3.81 -24.10
N ILE A 495 18.91 4.99 -23.58
CA ILE A 495 17.88 5.17 -22.53
C ILE A 495 16.59 5.60 -23.21
N HIS A 496 15.52 4.84 -22.96
CA HIS A 496 14.19 5.10 -23.49
C HIS A 496 13.32 5.67 -22.39
N ILE A 497 12.60 6.75 -22.70
CA ILE A 497 11.71 7.45 -21.77
C ILE A 497 10.28 7.41 -22.33
N LEU A 498 9.35 6.87 -21.56
CA LEU A 498 7.94 6.74 -21.93
C LEU A 498 7.06 7.60 -21.02
N ASN A 499 6.08 8.29 -21.61
CA ASN A 499 5.03 8.99 -20.84
C ASN A 499 3.99 8.02 -20.25
N SER A 500 2.98 8.56 -19.55
CA SER A 500 1.85 7.79 -19.01
C SER A 500 1.02 7.08 -20.09
N HIS A 501 1.06 7.53 -21.34
CA HIS A 501 0.44 6.89 -22.49
C HIS A 501 1.26 5.73 -23.08
N TYR A 502 2.44 5.45 -22.52
CA TYR A 502 3.44 4.50 -23.02
C TYR A 502 4.00 4.86 -24.40
N GLU A 503 3.95 6.14 -24.76
CA GLU A 503 4.61 6.67 -25.95
C GLU A 503 6.04 7.04 -25.61
N GLU A 504 6.97 6.73 -26.50
CA GLU A 504 8.37 7.11 -26.38
C GLU A 504 8.53 8.61 -26.67
N ILE A 505 8.82 9.37 -25.62
CA ILE A 505 8.95 10.83 -25.69
C ILE A 505 10.41 11.28 -25.83
N ALA A 506 11.35 10.42 -25.45
CA ALA A 506 12.79 10.66 -25.65
C ALA A 506 13.57 9.34 -25.74
N VAL A 507 14.63 9.37 -26.54
CA VAL A 507 15.67 8.34 -26.58
C VAL A 507 17.01 9.04 -26.44
N VAL A 508 17.71 8.78 -25.34
CA VAL A 508 19.01 9.39 -25.05
C VAL A 508 20.12 8.42 -25.45
N THR A 509 21.09 8.93 -26.20
CA THR A 509 22.22 8.16 -26.75
C THR A 509 23.55 8.86 -26.49
N LEU A 510 24.62 8.08 -26.40
CA LEU A 510 25.99 8.59 -26.27
C LEU A 510 26.82 8.18 -27.50
N ALA A 511 26.87 9.08 -28.47
CA ALA A 511 27.72 8.91 -29.65
C ALA A 511 29.20 9.11 -29.28
N GLY A 512 30.09 8.43 -30.01
CA GLY A 512 31.53 8.60 -29.84
C GLY A 512 32.33 7.41 -30.37
N ASN A 513 33.64 7.62 -30.53
CA ASN A 513 34.57 6.58 -30.97
C ASN A 513 35.10 5.81 -29.76
N PHE A 514 34.22 5.10 -29.06
CA PHE A 514 34.60 4.24 -27.95
C PHE A 514 35.30 3.00 -28.50
N VAL A 515 36.38 2.60 -27.83
CA VAL A 515 37.09 1.36 -28.12
C VAL A 515 36.50 0.27 -27.24
N GLU A 516 36.13 -0.83 -27.87
CA GLU A 516 35.42 -1.92 -27.22
C GLU A 516 36.35 -3.07 -26.81
N LEU A 517 35.90 -3.95 -25.93
CA LEU A 517 36.66 -5.18 -25.63
C LEU A 517 36.87 -6.04 -26.88
N THR A 518 35.85 -6.09 -27.74
CA THR A 518 35.96 -6.79 -29.03
C THR A 518 36.60 -5.86 -30.06
N PRO A 519 37.80 -6.17 -30.57
CA PRO A 519 38.48 -5.29 -31.52
C PRO A 519 37.63 -5.02 -32.77
N GLY A 520 37.47 -3.74 -33.10
CA GLY A 520 36.70 -3.29 -34.26
C GLY A 520 35.18 -3.30 -34.09
N ALA A 521 34.65 -3.70 -32.92
CA ALA A 521 33.24 -3.51 -32.61
C ALA A 521 32.92 -2.02 -32.44
N SER A 522 31.70 -1.63 -32.82
CA SER A 522 31.16 -0.28 -32.62
C SER A 522 29.66 -0.38 -32.43
N TYR A 523 29.09 0.58 -31.71
CA TYR A 523 27.67 0.62 -31.37
C TYR A 523 27.11 2.01 -31.67
N GLU A 524 25.81 2.08 -31.90
CA GLU A 524 25.10 3.34 -32.15
C GLU A 524 25.14 4.26 -30.92
N SER A 525 25.08 3.67 -29.73
CA SER A 525 25.18 4.38 -28.46
C SER A 525 26.06 3.61 -27.49
N ASN A 526 26.90 4.34 -26.76
CA ASN A 526 27.89 3.81 -25.81
C ASN A 526 27.43 3.93 -24.36
N ILE A 527 26.15 4.25 -24.12
CA ILE A 527 25.58 4.26 -22.77
C ILE A 527 25.58 2.82 -22.25
N ASP A 528 26.19 2.66 -21.10
CA ASP A 528 26.27 1.42 -20.36
C ASP A 528 25.01 1.17 -19.51
N LEU A 529 24.77 -0.10 -19.16
CA LEU A 529 23.50 -0.57 -18.64
C LEU A 529 23.23 -0.25 -17.16
N HIS A 530 24.20 0.29 -16.43
CA HIS A 530 24.17 0.28 -14.97
C HIS A 530 23.34 1.40 -14.35
N GLU A 531 23.34 2.60 -14.94
CA GLU A 531 22.69 3.76 -14.35
C GLU A 531 21.78 4.51 -15.32
N ILE A 532 20.63 4.90 -14.77
CA ILE A 532 19.66 5.81 -15.38
C ILE A 532 19.19 6.71 -14.24
N TYR A 533 19.60 7.97 -14.22
CA TYR A 533 19.13 8.92 -13.20
C TYR A 533 18.80 10.25 -13.86
N ILE A 534 17.51 10.59 -13.92
CA ILE A 534 17.02 11.90 -14.35
C ILE A 534 17.18 12.87 -13.17
N THR A 535 17.88 13.97 -13.41
CA THR A 535 18.09 15.02 -12.40
C THR A 535 16.87 15.95 -12.32
N ALA A 536 16.84 16.79 -11.29
CA ALA A 536 15.80 17.82 -11.17
C ALA A 536 15.91 18.91 -12.26
N ASP A 537 17.00 18.94 -13.02
CA ASP A 537 17.25 19.87 -14.11
C ASP A 537 16.89 19.24 -15.47
N ASP A 538 16.16 18.12 -15.47
CA ASP A 538 15.72 17.39 -16.67
C ASP A 538 16.89 16.88 -17.56
N THR A 539 18.04 16.66 -16.94
CA THR A 539 19.22 16.01 -17.53
C THR A 539 19.34 14.56 -17.06
N LEU A 540 20.14 13.76 -17.76
CA LEU A 540 20.31 12.33 -17.50
C LEU A 540 21.76 12.00 -17.14
N LEU A 541 21.95 11.38 -15.97
CA LEU A 541 23.22 10.79 -15.58
C LEU A 541 23.28 9.32 -16.03
N VAL A 542 24.35 8.99 -16.73
CA VAL A 542 24.60 7.66 -17.30
C VAL A 542 26.06 7.25 -17.14
N THR A 543 26.32 5.95 -17.27
CA THR A 543 27.68 5.38 -17.30
C THR A 543 28.08 5.04 -18.74
N ALA A 544 29.38 4.94 -18.98
CA ALA A 544 29.95 4.38 -20.20
C ALA A 544 31.29 3.69 -19.90
N ASN A 545 31.79 2.88 -20.83
CA ASN A 545 33.07 2.21 -20.69
C ASN A 545 33.90 2.37 -21.96
N ASN A 546 35.15 2.78 -21.83
CA ASN A 546 36.07 2.90 -22.95
C ASN A 546 37.32 2.06 -22.70
N VAL A 547 37.65 1.14 -23.60
CA VAL A 547 38.87 0.33 -23.49
C VAL A 547 40.06 1.13 -23.97
N THR A 548 41.14 1.17 -23.21
CA THR A 548 42.34 1.92 -23.60
C THR A 548 43.61 1.24 -23.08
N GLN A 549 44.77 1.77 -23.42
CA GLN A 549 46.05 1.35 -22.88
C GLN A 549 46.54 2.37 -21.84
N THR A 550 47.08 1.87 -20.73
CA THR A 550 47.72 2.69 -19.69
C THR A 550 48.82 1.90 -19.00
N ASP A 551 49.64 2.58 -18.19
CA ASP A 551 50.69 1.95 -17.40
C ASP A 551 50.10 1.10 -16.27
N LEU A 552 50.14 -0.22 -16.43
CA LEU A 552 49.71 -1.19 -15.43
C LEU A 552 50.88 -1.70 -14.57
N THR A 553 52.11 -1.18 -14.73
CA THR A 553 53.25 -1.59 -13.91
C THR A 553 53.04 -1.43 -12.39
N PRO A 554 52.27 -0.44 -11.88
CA PRO A 554 52.01 -0.33 -10.44
C PRO A 554 51.27 -1.52 -9.82
N VAL A 555 50.57 -2.31 -10.64
CA VAL A 555 49.85 -3.53 -10.24
C VAL A 555 50.47 -4.81 -10.83
N GLY A 556 51.69 -4.73 -11.35
CA GLY A 556 52.44 -5.87 -11.90
C GLY A 556 52.12 -6.23 -13.35
N GLY A 557 51.47 -5.32 -14.10
CA GLY A 557 51.17 -5.47 -15.52
C GLY A 557 52.24 -4.86 -16.45
N SER A 558 51.85 -4.67 -17.72
CA SER A 558 52.68 -4.02 -18.74
C SER A 558 52.54 -2.49 -18.73
N GLU A 559 53.57 -1.78 -19.18
CA GLU A 559 53.57 -0.32 -19.37
C GLU A 559 52.54 0.14 -20.42
N ASP A 560 52.18 -0.73 -21.38
CA ASP A 560 51.12 -0.50 -22.38
C ASP A 560 49.94 -1.46 -22.18
N GLY A 561 49.55 -1.69 -20.91
CA GLY A 561 48.52 -2.66 -20.56
C GLY A 561 47.11 -2.19 -20.92
N TRP A 562 46.27 -3.11 -21.39
CA TRP A 562 44.87 -2.85 -21.73
C TRP A 562 44.00 -2.77 -20.47
N ILE A 563 43.25 -1.69 -20.33
CA ILE A 563 42.37 -1.41 -19.21
C ILE A 563 41.02 -0.91 -19.72
N VAL A 564 40.03 -0.95 -18.84
CA VAL A 564 38.71 -0.37 -19.09
C VAL A 564 38.60 0.89 -18.26
N ASP A 565 38.57 2.03 -18.95
CA ASP A 565 38.23 3.31 -18.37
C ASP A 565 36.71 3.39 -18.16
N CYS A 566 36.30 3.50 -16.90
CA CYS A 566 34.90 3.68 -16.54
C CYS A 566 34.59 5.17 -16.52
N GLN A 567 33.50 5.56 -17.19
CA GLN A 567 33.16 6.96 -17.41
C GLN A 567 31.73 7.26 -16.98
N ILE A 568 31.48 8.53 -16.67
CA ILE A 568 30.16 9.09 -16.37
C ILE A 568 29.89 10.26 -17.30
N TYR A 569 28.63 10.40 -17.70
CA TYR A 569 28.16 11.52 -18.50
C TYR A 569 26.87 12.09 -17.89
N GLU A 570 26.75 13.42 -17.95
CA GLU A 570 25.47 14.11 -17.83
C GLU A 570 25.04 14.58 -19.22
N ILE A 571 23.84 14.21 -19.64
CA ILE A 571 23.32 14.47 -20.98
C ILE A 571 22.00 15.22 -20.85
N ASP A 572 21.84 16.33 -21.55
CA ASP A 572 20.55 17.02 -21.65
C ASP A 572 19.55 16.12 -22.41
N ILE A 573 18.40 15.82 -21.80
CA ILE A 573 17.45 14.86 -22.40
C ILE A 573 16.82 15.42 -23.68
N ALA A 574 16.58 16.74 -23.75
CA ALA A 574 15.86 17.35 -24.85
C ALA A 574 16.73 17.51 -26.10
N THR A 575 18.01 17.85 -25.93
CA THR A 575 18.96 18.12 -27.01
C THR A 575 19.92 16.97 -27.28
N ASN A 576 20.04 16.01 -26.33
CA ASN A 576 21.03 14.94 -26.34
C ASN A 576 22.49 15.47 -26.33
N GLU A 577 22.70 16.70 -25.84
CA GLU A 577 24.03 17.30 -25.66
C GLU A 577 24.69 16.79 -24.37
N VAL A 578 25.97 16.43 -24.46
CA VAL A 578 26.78 16.08 -23.28
C VAL A 578 27.15 17.37 -22.54
N LEU A 579 26.70 17.49 -21.30
CA LEU A 579 26.93 18.63 -20.41
C LEU A 579 28.15 18.43 -19.51
N PHE A 580 28.41 17.18 -19.12
CA PHE A 580 29.51 16.80 -18.26
C PHE A 580 30.03 15.42 -18.65
N SER A 581 31.34 15.21 -18.49
CA SER A 581 31.99 13.92 -18.66
C SER A 581 33.09 13.74 -17.60
N TRP A 582 33.24 12.52 -17.12
CA TRP A 582 34.26 12.16 -16.13
C TRP A 582 34.89 10.80 -16.49
N SER A 583 36.21 10.68 -16.32
CA SER A 583 37.00 9.47 -16.61
C SER A 583 37.73 9.00 -15.36
N SER A 584 37.64 7.71 -15.06
CA SER A 584 38.33 7.11 -13.92
C SER A 584 39.86 7.18 -14.00
N LEU A 585 40.42 7.18 -15.22
CA LEU A 585 41.86 7.20 -15.44
C LEU A 585 42.49 8.59 -15.25
N ASP A 586 41.70 9.65 -15.32
CA ASP A 586 42.19 11.02 -15.08
C ASP A 586 42.45 11.30 -13.59
N HIS A 587 42.10 10.35 -12.71
CA HIS A 587 42.14 10.51 -11.24
C HIS A 587 42.93 9.39 -10.55
N LEU A 588 43.98 8.86 -11.19
CA LEU A 588 44.80 7.79 -10.61
C LEU A 588 45.62 8.21 -9.38
N GLU A 589 45.79 9.51 -9.14
CA GLU A 589 46.43 10.01 -7.92
C GLU A 589 45.55 9.77 -6.68
N GLU A 590 44.26 10.07 -6.77
CA GLU A 590 43.28 9.88 -5.70
C GLU A 590 42.68 8.47 -5.70
N LEU A 591 42.55 7.85 -6.87
CA LEU A 591 41.91 6.56 -7.12
C LEU A 591 42.90 5.59 -7.81
N PRO A 592 44.03 5.24 -7.17
CA PRO A 592 45.08 4.46 -7.82
C PRO A 592 44.63 3.03 -8.16
N LEU A 593 45.22 2.47 -9.21
CA LEU A 593 44.97 1.10 -9.66
C LEU A 593 45.14 0.05 -8.54
N THR A 594 46.08 0.29 -7.62
CA THR A 594 46.36 -0.57 -6.46
C THR A 594 45.23 -0.63 -5.44
N ALA A 595 44.26 0.29 -5.50
CA ALA A 595 43.07 0.27 -4.65
C ALA A 595 42.02 -0.75 -5.11
N SER A 596 42.13 -1.29 -6.33
CA SER A 596 41.19 -2.28 -6.84
C SER A 596 41.33 -3.62 -6.14
N LEU A 597 40.22 -4.15 -5.67
CA LEU A 597 40.10 -5.49 -5.10
C LEU A 597 39.84 -6.56 -6.16
N TYR A 598 39.53 -6.15 -7.39
CA TYR A 598 39.48 -7.02 -8.54
C TYR A 598 40.86 -7.06 -9.19
N HIS A 599 41.78 -7.86 -8.64
CA HIS A 599 43.19 -7.84 -9.05
C HIS A 599 43.40 -8.10 -10.54
N LEU A 600 44.46 -7.54 -11.12
CA LEU A 600 44.86 -7.80 -12.50
C LEU A 600 44.99 -9.31 -12.74
N GLY A 601 44.33 -9.82 -13.80
CA GLY A 601 44.27 -11.24 -14.13
C GLY A 601 43.10 -12.00 -13.51
N SER A 602 42.27 -11.35 -12.68
CA SER A 602 41.00 -11.91 -12.23
C SER A 602 40.15 -12.29 -13.44
N GLU A 603 39.63 -13.52 -13.44
CA GLU A 603 38.79 -14.09 -14.51
C GLU A 603 39.41 -13.91 -15.92
N ASP A 604 40.74 -14.05 -16.01
CA ASP A 604 41.56 -13.93 -17.22
C ASP A 604 41.71 -12.52 -17.81
N TYR A 605 41.20 -11.47 -17.14
CA TYR A 605 41.39 -10.06 -17.54
C TYR A 605 42.74 -9.52 -17.05
N ASN A 606 43.80 -9.93 -17.74
CA ASN A 606 45.20 -9.63 -17.40
C ASN A 606 45.79 -8.42 -18.14
N GLY A 607 45.00 -7.70 -18.94
CA GLY A 607 45.44 -6.51 -19.66
C GLY A 607 46.45 -6.76 -20.79
N THR A 608 46.72 -8.01 -21.17
CA THR A 608 47.72 -8.31 -22.23
C THR A 608 47.21 -8.05 -23.65
N THR A 609 45.89 -7.99 -23.84
CA THR A 609 45.23 -7.75 -25.13
C THR A 609 43.95 -6.96 -24.89
N GLN A 610 43.45 -6.26 -25.92
CA GLN A 610 42.20 -5.50 -25.87
C GLN A 610 41.01 -6.32 -25.35
N SER A 611 40.85 -7.57 -25.81
CA SER A 611 39.79 -8.47 -25.34
C SER A 611 39.96 -8.96 -23.90
N LYS A 612 41.12 -8.73 -23.30
CA LYS A 612 41.45 -9.05 -21.91
C LYS A 612 41.69 -7.80 -21.07
N ALA A 613 41.19 -6.65 -21.52
CA ALA A 613 41.38 -5.39 -20.82
C ALA A 613 40.82 -5.48 -19.39
N TRP A 614 41.60 -5.00 -18.43
CA TRP A 614 41.27 -5.14 -17.01
C TRP A 614 40.25 -4.09 -16.55
N GLY A 615 39.15 -4.53 -15.95
CA GLY A 615 38.11 -3.65 -15.40
C GLY A 615 38.33 -3.34 -13.93
N TYR A 616 39.31 -2.51 -13.59
CA TYR A 616 39.69 -2.27 -12.19
C TYR A 616 38.66 -1.49 -11.36
N PHE A 617 37.83 -0.64 -11.98
CA PHE A 617 37.01 0.35 -11.28
C PHE A 617 35.54 -0.06 -11.15
N HIS A 618 34.88 -0.36 -12.28
CA HIS A 618 33.49 -0.82 -12.39
C HIS A 618 32.47 0.08 -11.66
N ILE A 619 31.96 1.08 -12.38
CA ILE A 619 30.87 1.96 -11.89
C ILE A 619 29.54 1.25 -12.03
N ASN A 620 28.70 1.31 -11.00
CA ASN A 620 27.35 0.75 -11.07
C ASN A 620 26.23 1.69 -10.58
N SER A 621 26.60 2.89 -10.14
CA SER A 621 25.65 3.96 -9.87
C SER A 621 26.34 5.31 -9.80
N VAL A 622 25.60 6.33 -10.24
CA VAL A 622 25.93 7.74 -10.09
C VAL A 622 24.65 8.51 -9.76
N ALA A 623 24.73 9.49 -8.88
CA ALA A 623 23.65 10.40 -8.56
C ALA A 623 24.19 11.81 -8.27
N PRO A 624 23.35 12.85 -8.33
CA PRO A 624 23.76 14.19 -7.91
C PRO A 624 24.16 14.20 -6.42
N PHE A 625 25.14 15.03 -6.09
CA PHE A 625 25.61 15.23 -4.72
C PHE A 625 26.26 16.60 -4.57
N GLN A 626 25.73 17.44 -3.69
CA GLN A 626 26.15 18.85 -3.56
C GLN A 626 26.11 19.54 -4.93
N ASP A 627 27.20 20.18 -5.34
CA ASP A 627 27.47 20.79 -6.64
C ASP A 627 27.91 19.78 -7.72
N GLY A 628 28.33 18.57 -7.35
CA GLY A 628 28.77 17.52 -8.28
C GLY A 628 27.98 16.22 -8.11
N TYR A 629 28.67 15.11 -7.92
CA TYR A 629 28.11 13.76 -7.99
C TYR A 629 28.68 12.81 -6.93
N ILE A 630 27.90 11.78 -6.58
CA ILE A 630 28.33 10.63 -5.79
C ILE A 630 28.32 9.39 -6.68
N ILE A 631 29.42 8.64 -6.65
CA ILE A 631 29.66 7.50 -7.53
C ILE A 631 29.90 6.25 -6.69
N SER A 632 29.34 5.13 -7.11
CA SER A 632 29.71 3.81 -6.60
C SER A 632 30.76 3.17 -7.49
N SER A 633 31.90 2.80 -6.91
CA SER A 633 32.82 1.84 -7.51
C SER A 633 32.68 0.48 -6.81
N ARG A 634 32.29 -0.53 -7.59
CA ARG A 634 32.11 -1.90 -7.12
C ARG A 634 33.43 -2.49 -6.64
N TYR A 635 34.50 -2.35 -7.43
CA TYR A 635 35.78 -3.02 -7.17
C TYR A 635 36.75 -2.24 -6.29
N LEU A 636 36.54 -0.94 -6.09
CA LEU A 636 37.17 -0.20 -4.99
C LEU A 636 36.36 -0.31 -3.70
N CYS A 637 35.18 -0.95 -3.72
CA CYS A 637 34.24 -1.00 -2.60
C CYS A 637 33.99 0.37 -1.97
N SER A 638 33.77 1.38 -2.81
CA SER A 638 33.81 2.78 -2.40
C SER A 638 32.61 3.59 -2.90
N ALA A 639 32.13 4.49 -2.03
CA ALA A 639 31.32 5.64 -2.40
C ALA A 639 32.26 6.85 -2.56
N ILE A 640 32.23 7.52 -3.70
CA ILE A 640 33.21 8.54 -4.11
C ILE A 640 32.47 9.82 -4.47
N ALA A 641 32.78 10.93 -3.79
CA ALA A 641 32.22 12.22 -4.14
C ALA A 641 33.16 12.97 -5.08
N ILE A 642 32.59 13.50 -6.16
CA ILE A 642 33.27 14.33 -7.15
C ILE A 642 32.61 15.71 -7.23
N GLY A 643 33.41 16.75 -7.47
CA GLY A 643 32.93 18.11 -7.69
C GLY A 643 32.38 18.34 -9.09
N ALA A 644 31.76 19.51 -9.28
CA ALA A 644 31.31 19.97 -10.60
C ALA A 644 32.47 20.13 -11.61
N ASP A 645 33.69 20.34 -11.10
CA ASP A 645 34.93 20.42 -11.87
C ASP A 645 35.52 19.04 -12.20
N GLY A 646 34.88 17.96 -11.76
CA GLY A 646 35.35 16.58 -11.93
C GLY A 646 36.39 16.14 -10.89
N CYS A 647 36.85 17.01 -9.99
CA CYS A 647 37.85 16.65 -8.98
C CYS A 647 37.25 15.70 -7.92
N VAL A 648 38.04 14.70 -7.50
CA VAL A 648 37.67 13.80 -6.40
C VAL A 648 37.77 14.56 -5.08
N LYS A 649 36.64 14.71 -4.37
CA LYS A 649 36.58 15.42 -3.08
C LYS A 649 36.98 14.53 -1.92
N TRP A 650 36.46 13.30 -1.92
CA TRP A 650 36.72 12.27 -0.92
C TRP A 650 36.14 10.94 -1.37
N ARG A 651 36.58 9.85 -0.74
CA ARG A 651 35.95 8.53 -0.84
C ARG A 651 35.77 7.88 0.53
N ILE A 652 34.65 7.19 0.68
CA ILE A 652 34.38 6.26 1.78
C ILE A 652 34.58 4.86 1.23
N GLN A 653 35.68 4.20 1.60
CA GLN A 653 35.91 2.79 1.27
C GLN A 653 35.32 1.90 2.37
N GLY A 654 34.49 0.93 2.01
CA GLY A 654 33.79 0.06 2.98
C GLY A 654 34.65 -0.98 3.71
N ARG A 655 35.97 -1.02 3.50
CA ARG A 655 36.90 -1.91 4.23
C ARG A 655 37.67 -1.19 5.32
N ASP A 656 38.44 -0.16 4.96
CA ASP A 656 39.30 0.59 5.87
C ASP A 656 38.85 2.04 6.11
N GLY A 657 37.84 2.50 5.37
CA GLY A 657 37.26 3.84 5.46
C GLY A 657 37.86 4.88 4.52
N ALA A 658 39.07 4.67 4.02
CA ALA A 658 39.87 5.64 3.26
C ALA A 658 39.91 7.03 3.94
N ASP A 659 39.18 8.03 3.42
CA ASP A 659 39.17 9.38 3.98
C ASP A 659 38.38 9.51 5.28
N PHE A 660 37.61 8.48 5.63
CA PHE A 660 36.70 8.47 6.78
C PHE A 660 37.05 7.35 7.76
N THR A 661 36.71 7.55 9.04
CA THR A 661 36.75 6.49 10.06
C THR A 661 35.43 5.72 10.06
N LEU A 662 35.49 4.41 9.86
CA LEU A 662 34.33 3.51 9.88
C LEU A 662 33.94 3.13 11.32
N GLY A 663 32.68 3.39 11.68
CA GLY A 663 32.06 2.85 12.88
C GLY A 663 31.75 1.35 12.78
N ASN A 664 31.45 0.72 13.91
CA ASN A 664 31.16 -0.72 13.95
C ASN A 664 29.96 -1.09 13.05
N GLY A 665 30.13 -2.11 12.21
CA GLY A 665 29.09 -2.63 11.31
C GLY A 665 28.81 -1.78 10.06
N THR A 666 29.60 -0.74 9.79
CA THR A 666 29.49 0.12 8.60
C THR A 666 30.20 -0.44 7.37
N ASN A 667 30.93 -1.55 7.50
CA ASN A 667 31.70 -2.14 6.42
C ASN A 667 30.81 -2.59 5.25
N PHE A 668 31.25 -2.39 4.01
CA PHE A 668 30.54 -2.83 2.81
C PHE A 668 31.53 -3.14 1.69
N CYS A 669 31.09 -3.90 0.69
CA CYS A 669 31.91 -4.16 -0.48
C CYS A 669 31.07 -4.63 -1.66
N TYR A 670 31.54 -4.33 -2.89
CA TYR A 670 30.86 -4.68 -4.13
C TYR A 670 29.40 -4.17 -4.19
N GLN A 671 29.15 -3.08 -3.47
CA GLN A 671 27.86 -2.46 -3.30
C GLN A 671 27.31 -1.93 -4.62
N HIS A 672 25.99 -1.83 -4.71
CA HIS A 672 25.25 -1.24 -5.83
C HIS A 672 24.32 -0.14 -5.33
N ASP A 673 23.93 0.74 -6.26
CA ASP A 673 22.89 1.76 -6.05
C ASP A 673 23.18 2.68 -4.86
N VAL A 674 24.37 3.29 -4.87
CA VAL A 674 24.78 4.27 -3.84
C VAL A 674 24.02 5.58 -4.06
N ARG A 675 23.33 6.03 -3.00
CA ARG A 675 22.49 7.23 -3.00
C ARG A 675 22.61 7.99 -1.68
N THR A 676 22.19 9.25 -1.68
CA THR A 676 22.19 10.10 -0.48
C THR A 676 20.80 10.67 -0.17
N LEU A 677 20.55 10.92 1.12
CA LEU A 677 19.39 11.67 1.61
C LEU A 677 19.85 12.80 2.56
N PRO A 678 19.52 14.06 2.26
CA PRO A 678 18.93 14.53 0.98
C PRO A 678 19.89 14.29 -0.20
N VAL A 679 19.38 14.30 -1.45
CA VAL A 679 20.18 14.06 -2.67
C VAL A 679 21.34 15.05 -2.82
N ARG A 680 21.10 16.33 -2.53
CA ARG A 680 22.14 17.37 -2.50
C ARG A 680 22.24 17.94 -1.08
N PRO A 681 22.97 17.28 -0.15
CA PRO A 681 23.19 17.83 1.20
C PRO A 681 24.06 19.08 1.11
N ARG A 682 24.04 19.95 2.12
CA ARG A 682 24.95 21.11 2.14
C ARG A 682 26.37 20.67 2.45
N GLU A 683 27.34 21.52 2.09
CA GLU A 683 28.74 21.27 2.43
C GLU A 683 28.91 21.15 3.95
N ASN A 684 29.68 20.15 4.39
CA ASN A 684 29.92 19.78 5.79
C ASN A 684 28.68 19.35 6.62
N GLU A 685 27.49 19.32 6.03
CA GLU A 685 26.28 18.81 6.69
C GLU A 685 26.32 17.28 6.76
N SER A 686 25.82 16.71 7.86
CA SER A 686 25.68 15.26 7.96
C SER A 686 24.54 14.78 7.09
N PHE A 687 24.72 13.66 6.41
CA PHE A 687 23.73 13.10 5.49
C PHE A 687 23.64 11.59 5.62
N VAL A 688 22.57 11.02 5.09
CA VAL A 688 22.40 9.58 5.01
C VAL A 688 22.95 9.08 3.68
N LEU A 689 23.82 8.08 3.72
CA LEU A 689 24.27 7.32 2.57
C LEU A 689 23.58 5.96 2.61
N HIS A 690 22.95 5.52 1.53
CA HIS A 690 22.31 4.21 1.45
C HIS A 690 22.68 3.46 0.17
N MET A 691 22.66 2.14 0.25
CA MET A 691 23.09 1.24 -0.83
C MET A 691 22.58 -0.18 -0.63
N HIS A 692 22.61 -0.97 -1.71
CA HIS A 692 22.56 -2.42 -1.64
C HIS A 692 23.98 -2.97 -1.45
N ASP A 693 24.30 -3.44 -0.26
CA ASP A 693 25.59 -4.08 0.05
C ASP A 693 25.54 -5.56 -0.33
N ASN A 694 26.07 -5.87 -1.51
CA ASN A 694 26.17 -7.25 -1.98
C ASN A 694 27.12 -8.07 -1.09
N SER A 695 28.21 -7.46 -0.62
CA SER A 695 29.30 -8.09 0.14
C SER A 695 29.97 -9.29 -0.51
N ASN A 696 29.61 -9.61 -1.76
CA ASN A 696 30.17 -10.73 -2.52
C ASN A 696 30.41 -10.30 -3.96
N CYS A 697 31.27 -11.05 -4.63
CA CYS A 697 31.65 -10.94 -6.03
C CYS A 697 31.84 -12.37 -6.59
N PRO A 698 31.69 -12.62 -7.90
CA PRO A 698 31.94 -13.96 -8.48
C PRO A 698 33.30 -14.57 -8.15
N ILE A 699 34.33 -13.75 -7.91
CA ILE A 699 35.68 -14.21 -7.54
C ILE A 699 35.87 -14.46 -6.03
N ASP A 700 34.90 -14.09 -5.19
CA ASP A 700 34.92 -14.33 -3.74
C ASP A 700 34.06 -15.54 -3.36
N ASN A 701 34.34 -16.14 -2.20
CA ASN A 701 33.69 -17.39 -1.76
C ASN A 701 32.19 -17.29 -1.38
N GLY A 702 31.52 -16.16 -1.65
CA GLY A 702 30.06 -16.02 -1.46
C GLY A 702 29.58 -16.21 -0.02
N THR A 703 30.38 -15.81 0.98
CA THR A 703 30.17 -16.20 2.39
C THR A 703 29.43 -15.18 3.24
N VAL A 704 29.21 -13.96 2.76
CA VAL A 704 28.61 -12.87 3.54
C VAL A 704 27.21 -12.57 3.01
N ALA A 705 26.19 -12.55 3.86
CA ALA A 705 24.84 -12.26 3.40
C ALA A 705 24.69 -10.79 2.98
N SER A 706 24.13 -10.56 1.79
CA SER A 706 23.80 -9.24 1.26
C SER A 706 22.80 -8.51 2.16
N SER A 707 22.82 -7.17 2.13
CA SER A 707 21.95 -6.34 2.96
C SER A 707 21.65 -4.99 2.33
N GLY A 708 20.50 -4.41 2.66
CA GLY A 708 20.31 -2.97 2.56
C GLY A 708 21.13 -2.27 3.65
N LEU A 709 21.89 -1.25 3.30
CA LEU A 709 22.75 -0.55 4.24
C LEU A 709 22.39 0.94 4.28
N VAL A 710 22.23 1.47 5.49
CA VAL A 710 21.94 2.88 5.76
C VAL A 710 22.99 3.40 6.73
N LEU A 711 23.76 4.39 6.30
CA LEU A 711 24.89 4.95 7.03
C LEU A 711 24.66 6.45 7.25
N ASN A 712 25.00 6.94 8.45
CA ASN A 712 25.10 8.36 8.72
C ASN A 712 26.53 8.80 8.46
N VAL A 713 26.73 9.73 7.54
CA VAL A 713 28.04 10.28 7.20
C VAL A 713 28.18 11.65 7.84
N HIS A 714 29.30 11.88 8.52
CA HIS A 714 29.64 13.14 9.17
C HIS A 714 30.90 13.74 8.54
N PRO A 715 30.78 14.55 7.47
CA PRO A 715 31.94 15.09 6.75
C PRO A 715 32.85 15.94 7.63
N ALA A 716 32.28 16.74 8.55
CA ALA A 716 33.03 17.61 9.44
C ALA A 716 34.01 16.86 10.36
N THR A 717 33.65 15.65 10.80
CA THR A 717 34.47 14.79 11.67
C THR A 717 35.14 13.64 10.94
N ARG A 718 34.89 13.51 9.62
CA ARG A 718 35.31 12.37 8.80
C ARG A 718 34.99 11.02 9.44
N SER A 719 33.75 10.87 9.93
CA SER A 719 33.27 9.63 10.54
C SER A 719 32.00 9.11 9.86
N VAL A 720 31.84 7.79 9.88
CA VAL A 720 30.66 7.10 9.35
C VAL A 720 30.09 6.21 10.44
N GLU A 721 28.79 6.31 10.68
CA GLU A 721 28.07 5.53 11.69
C GLU A 721 27.00 4.66 11.04
N LEU A 722 26.79 3.46 11.60
CA LEU A 722 25.74 2.57 11.13
C LEU A 722 24.39 3.09 11.63
N SER A 723 23.50 3.43 10.71
CA SER A 723 22.09 3.70 11.05
C SER A 723 21.32 2.37 11.04
N GLN A 724 21.33 1.65 9.93
CA GLN A 724 20.64 0.37 9.79
C GLN A 724 21.36 -0.59 8.84
N ARG A 725 21.30 -1.88 9.14
CA ARG A 725 21.66 -2.97 8.23
C ARG A 725 20.49 -3.94 8.12
N LEU A 726 19.90 -4.02 6.94
CA LEU A 726 18.62 -4.67 6.68
C LEU A 726 18.83 -5.98 5.92
N ARG A 727 18.49 -7.09 6.58
CA ARG A 727 18.50 -8.46 6.02
C ARG A 727 17.67 -9.39 6.89
N ASP A 728 17.19 -10.49 6.32
CA ASP A 728 16.60 -11.61 7.07
C ASP A 728 17.70 -12.64 7.43
N PRO A 729 18.20 -12.67 8.69
CA PRO A 729 19.25 -13.60 9.07
C PRO A 729 18.79 -15.07 9.07
N SER A 730 17.48 -15.33 9.08
CA SER A 730 16.93 -16.70 9.03
C SER A 730 16.82 -17.24 7.60
N LYS A 731 16.75 -16.35 6.61
CA LYS A 731 16.69 -16.70 5.17
C LYS A 731 17.65 -15.82 4.37
N PRO A 732 18.96 -15.87 4.67
CA PRO A 732 19.94 -14.94 4.10
C PRO A 732 20.09 -15.09 2.58
N ILE A 733 20.34 -13.97 1.92
CA ILE A 733 20.55 -13.86 0.47
C ILE A 733 22.02 -13.52 0.21
N TYR A 734 22.64 -14.18 -0.77
CA TYR A 734 24.04 -14.01 -1.14
C TYR A 734 24.13 -13.64 -2.62
N ALA A 735 23.71 -12.42 -2.94
CA ALA A 735 23.76 -11.87 -4.29
C ALA A 735 25.21 -11.44 -4.60
N VAL A 736 25.78 -11.95 -5.69
CA VAL A 736 27.17 -11.64 -6.09
C VAL A 736 27.30 -10.37 -6.95
N ALA A 737 26.19 -9.86 -7.47
CA ALA A 737 26.16 -8.67 -8.33
C ALA A 737 24.75 -8.06 -8.38
N GLN A 738 24.67 -6.83 -8.87
CA GLN A 738 23.42 -6.11 -9.15
C GLN A 738 22.59 -5.84 -7.89
N GLY A 739 21.38 -5.32 -8.07
CA GLY A 739 20.45 -4.99 -7.00
C GLY A 739 20.39 -3.50 -6.66
N ASN A 740 19.42 -3.16 -5.82
CA ASN A 740 19.13 -1.80 -5.38
C ASN A 740 18.53 -1.79 -3.98
N PHE A 741 18.62 -0.65 -3.31
CA PHE A 741 18.06 -0.47 -1.98
C PHE A 741 17.47 0.94 -1.82
N GLU A 742 16.16 0.99 -1.57
CA GLU A 742 15.38 2.22 -1.49
C GLU A 742 14.74 2.37 -0.10
N PRO A 743 15.20 3.32 0.72
CA PRO A 743 14.45 3.81 1.87
C PRO A 743 13.11 4.42 1.41
N MET A 744 12.03 4.04 2.08
CA MET A 744 10.68 4.55 1.82
C MET A 744 10.10 5.13 3.11
N LEU A 745 9.07 5.98 3.01
CA LEU A 745 8.42 6.58 4.17
C LEU A 745 7.95 5.55 5.23
N GLU A 746 7.47 4.39 4.78
CA GLU A 746 6.95 3.31 5.63
C GLU A 746 7.95 2.15 5.89
N GLY A 747 9.21 2.28 5.45
CA GLY A 747 10.18 1.19 5.55
C GLY A 747 11.29 1.23 4.50
N SER A 748 11.61 0.11 3.89
CA SER A 748 12.56 0.05 2.78
C SER A 748 12.28 -1.12 1.84
N PHE A 749 12.75 -1.02 0.60
CA PHE A 749 12.64 -2.06 -0.41
C PHE A 749 14.03 -2.40 -0.96
N ALA A 750 14.32 -3.68 -1.13
CA ALA A 750 15.59 -4.16 -1.67
C ALA A 750 15.35 -5.14 -2.83
N GLY A 751 15.86 -4.83 -4.01
CA GLY A 751 15.96 -5.78 -5.11
C GLY A 751 17.31 -6.50 -5.07
N HIS A 752 17.32 -7.83 -5.12
CA HIS A 752 18.55 -8.64 -4.99
C HIS A 752 19.20 -9.01 -6.34
N GLY A 753 18.85 -8.28 -7.41
CA GLY A 753 19.59 -8.27 -8.67
C GLY A 753 19.68 -9.64 -9.33
N TRP A 754 20.90 -10.20 -9.30
CA TRP A 754 21.25 -11.53 -9.82
C TRP A 754 20.37 -12.66 -9.31
N ILE A 755 19.75 -12.47 -8.14
CA ILE A 755 18.77 -13.40 -7.57
C ILE A 755 17.39 -12.79 -7.80
N PRO A 756 16.42 -13.53 -8.41
CA PRO A 756 15.11 -13.00 -8.81
C PRO A 756 14.15 -12.88 -7.61
N VAL A 757 14.60 -12.11 -6.61
CA VAL A 757 13.97 -11.88 -5.32
C VAL A 757 14.06 -10.40 -4.99
N ALA A 758 12.99 -9.85 -4.42
CA ALA A 758 13.02 -8.57 -3.74
C ALA A 758 12.40 -8.70 -2.35
N GLU A 759 12.84 -7.87 -1.41
CA GLU A 759 12.42 -7.88 0.00
C GLU A 759 11.96 -6.49 0.45
N GLU A 760 10.90 -6.46 1.23
CA GLU A 760 10.41 -5.25 1.89
C GLU A 760 10.72 -5.36 3.39
N PHE A 761 11.17 -4.27 3.98
CA PHE A 761 11.54 -4.15 5.39
C PHE A 761 10.70 -3.07 6.07
N SER A 762 10.36 -3.27 7.34
CA SER A 762 9.77 -2.22 8.18
C SER A 762 10.80 -1.15 8.51
N SER A 763 10.35 0.00 9.01
CA SER A 763 11.22 1.04 9.56
C SER A 763 12.12 0.56 10.70
N SER A 764 11.75 -0.51 11.41
CA SER A 764 12.56 -1.17 12.44
C SER A 764 13.54 -2.22 11.88
N GLY A 765 13.54 -2.42 10.56
CA GLY A 765 14.42 -3.34 9.85
C GLY A 765 14.02 -4.81 9.82
N ARG A 766 12.76 -5.12 10.17
CA ARG A 766 12.22 -6.48 10.06
C ARG A 766 11.71 -6.72 8.65
N ARG A 767 12.06 -7.85 8.03
CA ARG A 767 11.50 -8.22 6.72
C ARG A 767 9.98 -8.44 6.82
N LEU A 768 9.22 -7.65 6.07
CA LEU A 768 7.76 -7.69 5.98
C LEU A 768 7.28 -8.66 4.89
N SER A 769 7.91 -8.61 3.72
CA SER A 769 7.55 -9.43 2.58
C SER A 769 8.78 -9.76 1.75
N LYS A 770 8.69 -10.87 1.03
CA LYS A 770 9.63 -11.25 -0.02
C LYS A 770 8.82 -11.65 -1.23
N VAL A 771 9.17 -11.10 -2.39
CA VAL A 771 8.61 -11.44 -3.68
C VAL A 771 9.68 -12.15 -4.51
N GLN A 772 9.36 -13.34 -5.00
CA GLN A 772 10.19 -14.11 -5.93
C GLN A 772 9.49 -14.20 -7.28
N TYR A 773 10.22 -13.95 -8.37
CA TYR A 773 9.69 -13.87 -9.73
C TYR A 773 10.48 -14.73 -10.74
N GLY A 774 11.31 -15.64 -10.25
CA GLY A 774 12.10 -16.55 -11.06
C GLY A 774 12.70 -17.67 -10.21
N ALA A 775 13.20 -18.72 -10.86
CA ALA A 775 13.89 -19.80 -10.16
C ALA A 775 15.21 -19.29 -9.55
N ALA A 776 15.45 -19.59 -8.27
CA ALA A 776 16.63 -19.19 -7.53
C ALA A 776 17.24 -20.40 -6.82
N VAL A 777 18.57 -20.42 -6.65
CA VAL A 777 19.28 -21.53 -5.98
C VAL A 777 19.06 -21.42 -4.46
N ALA A 778 18.26 -22.33 -3.92
CA ALA A 778 17.94 -22.36 -2.50
C ALA A 778 19.10 -22.90 -1.66
N ARG A 779 19.30 -22.34 -0.47
CA ARG A 779 20.29 -22.83 0.50
C ARG A 779 19.72 -23.90 1.43
N PRO A 780 20.51 -24.91 1.83
CA PRO A 780 20.19 -25.73 2.99
C PRO A 780 20.00 -24.84 4.23
N GLY A 781 18.86 -24.96 4.91
CA GLY A 781 18.53 -24.11 6.07
C GLY A 781 17.79 -22.81 5.76
N GLY A 782 17.53 -22.48 4.49
CA GLY A 782 16.76 -21.31 4.09
C GLY A 782 17.61 -20.18 3.48
N GLY A 783 16.96 -19.35 2.65
CA GLY A 783 17.63 -18.29 1.88
C GLY A 783 18.08 -18.74 0.50
N TYR A 784 18.87 -17.91 -0.19
CA TYR A 784 19.29 -18.11 -1.58
C TYR A 784 20.76 -17.77 -1.79
N LEU A 785 21.41 -18.49 -2.70
CA LEU A 785 22.75 -18.20 -3.18
C LEU A 785 22.71 -17.87 -4.67
N SER A 786 23.70 -17.12 -5.14
CA SER A 786 23.84 -16.84 -6.57
C SER A 786 24.22 -18.12 -7.32
N GLY A 787 23.35 -18.56 -8.24
CA GLY A 787 23.63 -19.66 -9.15
C GLY A 787 24.26 -19.17 -10.46
N GLU A 788 24.28 -20.06 -11.45
CA GLU A 788 24.45 -19.67 -12.85
C GLU A 788 23.41 -18.62 -13.25
N ARG A 789 23.64 -17.92 -14.38
CA ARG A 789 22.80 -16.82 -14.87
C ARG A 789 21.40 -17.31 -15.33
N GLY A 790 20.54 -17.62 -14.37
CA GLY A 790 19.13 -17.94 -14.55
C GLY A 790 18.28 -16.69 -14.76
N THR A 791 17.02 -16.70 -14.31
CA THR A 791 16.15 -15.51 -14.31
C THR A 791 16.67 -14.51 -13.29
N LEU A 792 16.80 -13.25 -13.69
CA LEU A 792 17.19 -12.12 -12.81
C LEU A 792 16.42 -10.86 -13.20
N SER A 793 16.54 -9.79 -12.40
CA SER A 793 16.21 -8.43 -12.79
C SER A 793 17.28 -7.52 -12.21
N TYR A 794 17.94 -6.70 -13.05
CA TYR A 794 19.11 -5.92 -12.61
C TYR A 794 18.85 -5.07 -11.36
N ARG A 795 17.70 -4.38 -11.35
CA ARG A 795 17.10 -3.74 -10.18
C ARG A 795 15.63 -4.15 -10.09
N ALA A 796 15.02 -3.94 -8.94
CA ALA A 796 13.58 -4.08 -8.73
C ALA A 796 13.08 -2.91 -7.87
N PHE A 797 12.03 -2.23 -8.33
CA PHE A 797 11.47 -1.08 -7.61
C PHE A 797 10.03 -1.31 -7.18
N LYS A 798 9.62 -0.61 -6.12
CA LYS A 798 8.26 -0.56 -5.61
C LYS A 798 7.73 0.87 -5.66
N GLN A 799 7.09 1.22 -6.78
CA GLN A 799 6.70 2.60 -7.09
C GLN A 799 5.20 2.69 -7.43
N ALA A 800 4.64 3.89 -7.38
CA ALA A 800 3.30 4.16 -7.89
C ALA A 800 3.38 4.46 -9.40
N TRP A 801 2.31 4.17 -10.14
CA TRP A 801 2.22 4.51 -11.57
C TRP A 801 0.77 4.57 -12.03
N THR A 802 0.44 5.60 -12.79
CA THR A 802 -0.83 5.75 -13.48
C THR A 802 -0.60 5.59 -14.97
N GLY A 803 -1.13 4.52 -15.55
CA GLY A 803 -0.98 4.18 -16.95
C GLY A 803 -2.25 4.47 -17.75
N CYS A 804 -2.09 5.28 -18.79
CA CYS A 804 -3.12 5.80 -19.66
C CYS A 804 -2.91 5.39 -21.13
N PRO A 805 -2.85 4.09 -21.47
CA PRO A 805 -2.58 3.67 -22.85
C PRO A 805 -3.60 4.20 -23.86
N LEU A 806 -3.13 4.80 -24.97
CA LEU A 806 -4.00 5.23 -26.08
C LEU A 806 -4.50 4.08 -26.96
N THR A 807 -3.99 2.86 -26.75
CA THR A 807 -4.46 1.66 -27.43
C THR A 807 -5.88 1.32 -27.01
N ARG A 808 -6.57 0.51 -27.81
CA ARG A 808 -7.86 -0.06 -27.40
C ARG A 808 -7.62 -1.32 -26.55
N PRO A 809 -8.55 -1.68 -25.66
CA PRO A 809 -8.48 -2.98 -24.99
C PRO A 809 -8.54 -4.14 -25.99
N ASP A 810 -7.75 -5.19 -25.73
CA ASP A 810 -7.71 -6.41 -26.54
C ASP A 810 -8.85 -7.35 -26.13
N VAL A 811 -9.58 -7.88 -27.12
CA VAL A 811 -10.73 -8.78 -26.89
C VAL A 811 -10.66 -10.03 -27.75
N VAL A 812 -10.87 -11.17 -27.11
CA VAL A 812 -11.06 -12.46 -27.77
C VAL A 812 -12.36 -13.09 -27.31
N ALA A 813 -13.26 -13.38 -28.25
CA ALA A 813 -14.53 -14.04 -27.95
C ALA A 813 -14.67 -15.38 -28.67
N ARG A 814 -15.10 -16.40 -27.93
CA ARG A 814 -15.31 -17.75 -28.47
C ARG A 814 -16.51 -18.43 -27.88
N THR A 815 -17.11 -19.34 -28.63
CA THR A 815 -18.20 -20.19 -28.14
C THR A 815 -17.63 -21.34 -27.30
N GLU A 816 -18.05 -21.45 -26.03
CA GLU A 816 -17.74 -22.59 -25.16
C GLU A 816 -19.05 -23.21 -24.65
N GLY A 817 -19.44 -24.35 -25.22
CA GLY A 817 -20.72 -24.99 -24.95
C GLY A 817 -21.88 -24.13 -25.45
N ASN A 818 -22.78 -23.77 -24.54
CA ASN A 818 -23.99 -22.97 -24.76
C ASN A 818 -23.83 -21.48 -24.39
N ALA A 819 -22.59 -21.00 -24.26
CA ALA A 819 -22.27 -19.60 -23.94
C ALA A 819 -21.17 -19.05 -24.87
N THR A 820 -21.13 -17.71 -25.00
CA THR A 820 -19.96 -17.00 -25.52
C THR A 820 -19.08 -16.58 -24.35
N VAL A 821 -17.78 -16.85 -24.45
CA VAL A 821 -16.78 -16.47 -23.47
C VAL A 821 -15.92 -15.38 -24.07
N VAL A 822 -15.91 -14.23 -23.40
CA VAL A 822 -15.19 -13.03 -23.78
C VAL A 822 -14.00 -12.87 -22.84
N TYR A 823 -12.82 -12.83 -23.42
CA TYR A 823 -11.58 -12.45 -22.76
C TYR A 823 -11.30 -11.00 -23.10
N VAL A 824 -10.99 -10.17 -22.10
CA VAL A 824 -10.61 -8.77 -22.30
C VAL A 824 -9.43 -8.39 -21.41
N SER A 825 -8.47 -7.66 -21.95
CA SER A 825 -7.35 -7.06 -21.22
C SER A 825 -6.98 -5.70 -21.82
N TRP A 826 -6.24 -4.88 -21.09
CA TRP A 826 -5.73 -3.60 -21.60
C TRP A 826 -4.36 -3.32 -21.02
N ASN A 827 -3.34 -3.46 -21.86
CA ASN A 827 -1.94 -3.39 -21.44
C ASN A 827 -1.59 -2.00 -20.90
N GLY A 828 -1.39 -1.90 -19.59
CA GLY A 828 -1.01 -0.69 -18.89
C GLY A 828 -2.14 0.18 -18.38
N ALA A 829 -3.41 -0.13 -18.66
CA ALA A 829 -4.50 0.72 -18.19
C ALA A 829 -4.76 0.50 -16.69
N THR A 830 -4.32 1.45 -15.86
CA THR A 830 -4.48 1.38 -14.39
C THR A 830 -5.84 1.87 -13.93
N GLU A 831 -6.46 2.77 -14.69
CA GLU A 831 -7.72 3.44 -14.33
C GLU A 831 -8.98 2.63 -14.65
N VAL A 832 -8.84 1.42 -15.18
CA VAL A 832 -10.00 0.58 -15.49
C VAL A 832 -10.56 -0.03 -14.20
N SER A 833 -11.78 0.36 -13.84
CA SER A 833 -12.54 -0.18 -12.71
C SER A 833 -13.35 -1.42 -13.08
N GLY A 834 -13.76 -1.54 -14.35
CA GLY A 834 -14.60 -2.63 -14.82
C GLY A 834 -14.78 -2.68 -16.34
N TRP A 835 -15.65 -3.58 -16.78
CA TRP A 835 -15.95 -3.83 -18.19
C TRP A 835 -17.44 -3.98 -18.40
N GLU A 836 -17.97 -3.32 -19.42
CA GLU A 836 -19.29 -3.59 -19.97
C GLU A 836 -19.18 -4.43 -21.24
N VAL A 837 -19.99 -5.49 -21.34
CA VAL A 837 -20.02 -6.38 -22.50
C VAL A 837 -21.36 -6.21 -23.21
N TYR A 838 -21.29 -5.91 -24.50
CA TYR A 838 -22.40 -5.85 -25.43
C TYR A 838 -22.29 -7.03 -26.40
N GLY A 839 -23.41 -7.62 -26.80
CA GLY A 839 -23.42 -8.80 -27.67
C GLY A 839 -24.62 -8.84 -28.60
N GLY A 840 -24.48 -9.55 -29.73
CA GLY A 840 -25.57 -9.71 -30.68
C GLY A 840 -25.28 -10.71 -31.79
N MET A 841 -26.33 -11.09 -32.53
CA MET A 841 -26.21 -12.00 -33.67
C MET A 841 -25.68 -11.29 -34.93
N ALA A 842 -25.80 -9.96 -35.00
CA ALA A 842 -25.30 -9.11 -36.08
C ALA A 842 -24.46 -7.96 -35.50
N ALA A 843 -23.38 -7.57 -36.19
CA ALA A 843 -22.43 -6.56 -35.70
C ALA A 843 -23.05 -5.18 -35.43
N GLY A 844 -24.10 -4.80 -36.17
CA GLY A 844 -24.79 -3.51 -36.02
C GLY A 844 -25.95 -3.49 -35.02
N ASN A 845 -26.22 -4.60 -34.33
CA ASN A 845 -27.31 -4.71 -33.36
C ASN A 845 -26.82 -5.48 -32.13
N LEU A 846 -26.12 -4.76 -31.25
CA LEU A 846 -25.60 -5.29 -29.99
C LEU A 846 -26.45 -4.75 -28.84
N THR A 847 -26.80 -5.60 -27.89
CA THR A 847 -27.44 -5.20 -26.64
C THR A 847 -26.48 -5.39 -25.48
N HIS A 848 -26.63 -4.58 -24.43
CA HIS A 848 -25.92 -4.79 -23.18
C HIS A 848 -26.18 -6.22 -22.65
N MET A 849 -25.13 -6.91 -22.24
CA MET A 849 -25.18 -8.29 -21.74
C MET A 849 -24.71 -8.41 -20.30
N SER A 850 -23.69 -7.64 -19.89
CA SER A 850 -23.09 -7.75 -18.56
C SER A 850 -22.23 -6.54 -18.23
N THR A 851 -22.12 -6.21 -16.94
CA THR A 851 -21.13 -5.28 -16.39
C THR A 851 -20.38 -6.00 -15.28
N VAL A 852 -19.04 -6.01 -15.33
CA VAL A 852 -18.20 -6.72 -14.36
C VAL A 852 -17.08 -5.83 -13.83
N ALA A 853 -16.76 -5.94 -12.54
CA ALA A 853 -15.59 -5.28 -11.96
C ALA A 853 -14.29 -5.95 -12.44
N LYS A 854 -13.21 -5.16 -12.60
CA LYS A 854 -11.89 -5.67 -12.97
C LYS A 854 -11.21 -6.28 -11.75
N THR A 855 -10.84 -7.56 -11.83
CA THR A 855 -10.17 -8.29 -10.72
C THR A 855 -8.76 -8.78 -11.05
N GLY A 856 -8.35 -8.71 -12.32
CA GLY A 856 -7.03 -9.16 -12.80
C GLY A 856 -6.65 -8.48 -14.11
N PHE A 857 -5.53 -8.87 -14.73
CA PHE A 857 -5.09 -8.31 -16.00
C PHE A 857 -6.08 -8.64 -17.13
N GLU A 858 -6.30 -9.95 -17.34
CA GLU A 858 -7.26 -10.48 -18.30
C GLU A 858 -8.51 -10.97 -17.57
N MET A 859 -9.67 -10.44 -17.95
CA MET A 859 -10.95 -10.87 -17.43
C MET A 859 -11.56 -11.93 -18.34
N LYS A 860 -12.12 -13.00 -17.75
CA LYS A 860 -12.91 -14.03 -18.44
C LYS A 860 -14.40 -13.84 -18.11
N ILE A 861 -15.19 -13.43 -19.08
CA ILE A 861 -16.61 -13.09 -18.92
C ILE A 861 -17.45 -14.06 -19.73
N ARG A 862 -18.46 -14.70 -19.12
CA ARG A 862 -19.40 -15.58 -19.83
C ARG A 862 -20.71 -14.82 -20.09
N VAL A 863 -21.18 -14.82 -21.34
CA VAL A 863 -22.43 -14.20 -21.77
C VAL A 863 -23.26 -15.21 -22.60
N PRO A 864 -24.56 -14.97 -22.83
CA PRO A 864 -25.36 -15.78 -23.74
C PRO A 864 -24.72 -15.94 -25.13
N THR A 865 -25.09 -16.98 -25.87
CA THR A 865 -24.49 -17.25 -27.18
C THR A 865 -24.81 -16.14 -28.17
N VAL A 866 -23.76 -15.47 -28.66
CA VAL A 866 -23.83 -14.38 -29.65
C VAL A 866 -22.80 -14.60 -30.76
N ARG A 867 -22.91 -13.86 -31.87
CA ARG A 867 -21.93 -13.91 -32.97
C ARG A 867 -20.97 -12.74 -32.98
N HIS A 868 -21.30 -11.66 -32.29
CA HIS A 868 -20.49 -10.45 -32.19
C HIS A 868 -20.53 -9.95 -30.76
N VAL A 869 -19.40 -9.41 -30.29
CA VAL A 869 -19.29 -8.75 -28.99
C VAL A 869 -18.59 -7.41 -29.12
N GLN A 870 -18.88 -6.49 -28.23
CA GLN A 870 -18.14 -5.25 -28.03
C GLN A 870 -17.94 -5.08 -26.53
N VAL A 871 -16.75 -4.66 -26.11
CA VAL A 871 -16.46 -4.39 -24.72
C VAL A 871 -16.18 -2.90 -24.55
N MET A 872 -16.62 -2.32 -23.44
CA MET A 872 -16.29 -0.97 -23.03
C MET A 872 -15.59 -1.00 -21.67
N ALA A 873 -14.52 -0.23 -21.54
CA ALA A 873 -13.86 -0.01 -20.26
C ALA A 873 -14.67 0.96 -19.41
N LEU A 874 -14.92 0.59 -18.16
CA LEU A 874 -15.38 1.51 -17.12
C LEU A 874 -14.15 2.10 -16.44
N LEU A 875 -14.07 3.42 -16.40
CA LEU A 875 -12.94 4.16 -15.85
C LEU A 875 -13.22 4.57 -14.41
N ARG A 876 -12.17 4.77 -13.61
CA ARG A 876 -12.27 5.40 -12.29
C ARG A 876 -12.46 6.90 -12.46
N PRO A 877 -13.33 7.55 -11.65
CA PRO A 877 -13.41 9.00 -11.61
C PRO A 877 -12.07 9.59 -11.16
N TRP A 878 -11.64 10.72 -11.75
CA TRP A 878 -10.45 11.44 -11.32
C TRP A 878 -10.72 12.20 -10.02
N ILE A 879 -9.70 12.30 -9.17
CA ILE A 879 -9.86 12.77 -7.79
C ILE A 879 -10.04 14.30 -7.72
N GLU A 880 -9.44 15.07 -8.64
CA GLU A 880 -9.55 16.53 -8.61
C GLU A 880 -10.67 17.07 -9.52
N ASP A 881 -11.14 16.26 -10.47
CA ASP A 881 -12.35 16.51 -11.26
C ASP A 881 -13.16 15.21 -11.37
N PRO A 882 -14.18 15.03 -10.51
CA PRO A 882 -15.04 13.84 -10.54
C PRO A 882 -15.84 13.65 -11.84
N SER A 883 -15.86 14.67 -12.71
CA SER A 883 -16.49 14.62 -14.04
C SER A 883 -15.54 14.18 -15.16
N ALA A 884 -14.25 14.03 -14.87
CA ALA A 884 -13.22 13.57 -15.80
C ALA A 884 -12.53 12.30 -15.26
N ASP A 885 -11.95 11.49 -16.14
CA ASP A 885 -11.04 10.41 -15.75
C ASP A 885 -9.58 10.90 -15.77
N ALA A 886 -8.70 10.24 -14.99
CA ALA A 886 -7.29 10.64 -14.84
C ALA A 886 -6.50 10.71 -16.15
N CYS A 887 -7.00 10.00 -17.16
CA CYS A 887 -6.38 9.82 -18.46
C CYS A 887 -7.04 10.68 -19.55
N GLY A 888 -8.05 11.48 -19.22
CA GLY A 888 -8.77 12.33 -20.16
C GLY A 888 -9.47 11.58 -21.31
N TYR A 889 -9.83 10.31 -21.12
CA TYR A 889 -10.50 9.51 -22.14
C TYR A 889 -11.95 9.93 -22.42
N GLY A 890 -12.63 10.57 -21.46
CA GLY A 890 -14.05 10.89 -21.52
C GLY A 890 -14.96 9.69 -21.21
N ASP A 891 -16.23 9.75 -21.65
CA ASP A 891 -17.25 8.72 -21.38
C ASP A 891 -17.00 7.41 -22.18
N ASN A 892 -16.15 6.53 -21.62
CA ASN A 892 -15.87 5.13 -22.01
C ASN A 892 -15.02 4.89 -23.27
N VAL A 893 -13.93 4.12 -23.11
CA VAL A 893 -13.10 3.61 -24.21
C VAL A 893 -13.58 2.23 -24.68
N SER A 894 -13.89 2.11 -25.97
CA SER A 894 -14.41 0.87 -26.56
C SER A 894 -13.38 0.08 -27.37
N THR A 895 -13.53 -1.25 -27.35
CA THR A 895 -12.73 -2.21 -28.12
C THR A 895 -13.11 -2.25 -29.61
N GLY A 896 -14.27 -1.69 -29.99
CA GLY A 896 -14.93 -1.99 -31.26
C GLY A 896 -15.58 -3.38 -31.27
N VAL A 897 -16.27 -3.72 -32.37
CA VAL A 897 -17.05 -4.97 -32.50
C VAL A 897 -16.16 -6.12 -32.99
N VAL A 898 -16.13 -7.23 -32.25
CA VAL A 898 -15.34 -8.43 -32.52
C VAL A 898 -16.27 -9.62 -32.81
N ALA A 899 -15.99 -10.36 -33.88
CA ALA A 899 -16.72 -11.58 -34.23
C ALA A 899 -16.33 -12.76 -33.32
N VAL A 900 -17.31 -13.54 -32.87
CA VAL A 900 -17.14 -14.72 -32.01
C VAL A 900 -16.65 -15.89 -32.85
N ARG A 901 -15.50 -16.45 -32.47
CA ARG A 901 -14.92 -17.62 -33.15
C ARG A 901 -15.53 -18.91 -32.60
N SER A 902 -15.88 -19.85 -33.48
CA SER A 902 -16.23 -21.21 -33.08
C SER A 902 -14.96 -21.96 -32.67
N VAL A 903 -14.94 -22.54 -31.47
CA VAL A 903 -13.89 -23.52 -31.10
C VAL A 903 -14.18 -24.80 -31.90
N LYS A 904 -13.25 -25.20 -32.78
CA LYS A 904 -13.30 -26.52 -33.43
C LYS A 904 -12.73 -27.57 -32.49
#